data_AF-A0A1Y0CBX7-F1
#
_entry.id   AF-A0A1Y0CBX7-F1
#
_cell.length_a   1.000
_cell.length_b   1.000
_cell.length_c   1.000
_cell.angle_alpha   90.00
_cell.angle_beta   90.00
_cell.angle_gamma   90.00
#
_symmetry.space_group_name_H-M   'P 1'
#
loop_
_entity.id
_entity.type
_entity.pdbx_description
1 polymer ?
#
loop_
_entity_poly.entity_id
_entity_poly.type
_entity_poly.pdbx_seq_one_letter_code
_entity_poly.pdbx_strand_id
1 'polypeptide(L)'
;MADRIQSISVQRGDEKTPKQRAQEAADARSPEAIAALDRDAINAATPEQRLAMIDVLNSSGTQFQRIQLPYLWDAFGDQLRATAEANGDRWKKSFTVAASLMRSNYNVVQSRTMFVRDVVHVANDYLDVNEQYCKSEFGRFGLTESGDIPIGPPTADQAHALESTRNDAAKLAADQEAMADLRNVVVGYTNIESPPGGTGAPVYVGQQARFDPDNAPGAGPQPDDLAKGMKTWEEVKKQYDALDRLIRARLMVNPTLFPLARGTPEDASKTKAVAAGSQTDALKTIGDGLKGVLDNIGKARPMLSVLAPDLEPIHGQLIAGTRTGSPDRNWKTSAFYSAIAADMVEERKPGPWWEALGLAAAELGAYVVAGLATGGTALAIGLAAKGAMNTALAAGKADAMQSAYGATTTEEMSLITEGQVNAAQAELIETAAFALIDTVFAAGAVRGALREVLHFEKAAAEGATRAATAANKWMAKEAAKEATAEAKSALPALQAEAANAQKALEDARSAAQSATPEESARAAAAVKRAEEASEKARGLLQATQEAAEGKRVARAAPVVDPNGLGSKASYDATVKAARKEIGSAWKTMTSAEREAKVVKIVQDRMAAQGIPDFAAVIHTPGKGGAAADWVTWSLHIDPALLDGLHSMEDVVSLVYHEAVHFEDFINVARLKLGENLTPSQVQQLLGIDQRGLTAAVNRGKLLPAAAEYTRAKAVFESIWGVNKGARDAIYRTMTLTKLDFELEQLRFNSVVDQQTGQLRPGKTTADLQTAQQYYQQKAAAHAASIRAYEQLPEEVQAYGAQEALLQSFERADFRRKLNMAIAAVVAAGLSAAGLSQLAEEK
;
A
#
# COMPACT_ATOMS: atom_id res chain seq x y z
N MET A 1 -19.41 -57.12 34.80
CA MET A 1 -18.31 -56.34 34.18
C MET A 1 -18.74 -54.87 34.07
N ALA A 2 -18.96 -54.21 35.21
CA ALA A 2 -19.44 -52.83 35.28
C ALA A 2 -18.91 -52.14 36.56
N ASP A 3 -17.66 -52.43 36.95
CA ASP A 3 -17.00 -51.79 38.09
C ASP A 3 -15.49 -51.73 37.85
N ARG A 4 -15.00 -50.54 37.47
CA ARG A 4 -13.65 -49.97 37.65
C ARG A 4 -13.40 -48.87 36.60
N ILE A 5 -14.01 -47.72 36.80
CA ILE A 5 -13.38 -46.45 36.43
C ILE A 5 -13.07 -45.76 37.77
N GLN A 6 -11.91 -46.08 38.34
CA GLN A 6 -11.32 -45.22 39.36
C GLN A 6 -10.94 -43.93 38.65
N SER A 7 -11.61 -42.83 39.02
CA SER A 7 -11.18 -41.48 38.67
C SER A 7 -9.72 -41.32 39.07
N ILE A 8 -8.83 -41.26 38.09
CA ILE A 8 -7.50 -40.72 38.28
C ILE A 8 -7.71 -39.22 38.52
N SER A 9 -7.93 -38.84 39.79
CA SER A 9 -7.71 -37.46 40.20
C SER A 9 -6.21 -37.24 40.09
N VAL A 10 -5.76 -36.75 38.95
CA VAL A 10 -4.44 -36.13 38.88
C VAL A 10 -4.46 -35.02 39.93
N GLN A 11 -3.77 -35.23 41.05
CA GLN A 11 -3.50 -34.16 41.98
C GLN A 11 -2.76 -33.09 41.17
N ARG A 12 -3.47 -32.04 40.75
CA ARG A 12 -2.83 -30.81 40.25
C ARG A 12 -1.98 -30.32 41.41
N GLY A 13 -0.68 -30.61 41.38
CA GLY A 13 0.27 -29.95 42.27
C GLY A 13 0.06 -28.45 42.14
N ASP A 14 0.06 -27.74 43.28
CA ASP A 14 -0.30 -26.33 43.43
C ASP A 14 0.03 -25.50 42.19
N GLU A 15 -0.97 -25.33 41.31
CA GLU A 15 -0.79 -24.64 40.04
C GLU A 15 -0.48 -23.18 40.34
N LYS A 16 0.75 -22.76 40.01
CA LYS A 16 1.21 -21.40 40.33
C LYS A 16 0.26 -20.39 39.69
N THR A 17 -0.25 -19.47 40.50
CA THR A 17 -1.09 -18.37 40.02
C THR A 17 -0.32 -17.54 38.98
N PRO A 18 -1.01 -16.86 38.03
CA PRO A 18 -0.35 -15.99 37.06
C PRO A 18 0.63 -14.98 37.70
N LYS A 19 0.25 -14.42 38.86
CA LYS A 19 1.11 -13.52 39.65
C LYS A 19 2.38 -14.20 40.16
N GLN A 20 2.30 -15.44 40.66
CA GLN A 20 3.46 -16.20 41.10
C GLN A 20 4.40 -16.55 39.94
N ARG A 21 3.85 -16.94 38.78
CA ARG A 21 4.63 -17.21 37.56
C ARG A 21 5.37 -15.96 37.08
N ALA A 22 4.70 -14.81 37.06
CA ALA A 22 5.32 -13.53 36.70
C ALA A 22 6.43 -13.11 37.66
N GLN A 23 6.22 -13.25 38.98
CA GLN A 23 7.24 -12.98 39.99
C GLN A 23 8.47 -13.88 39.80
N GLU A 24 8.25 -15.19 39.63
CA GLU A 24 9.34 -16.15 39.41
C GLU A 24 10.14 -15.84 38.14
N ALA A 25 9.48 -15.49 37.03
CA ALA A 25 10.17 -15.11 35.80
C ALA A 25 11.00 -13.82 35.96
N ALA A 26 10.45 -12.83 36.66
CA ALA A 26 11.17 -11.58 36.95
C ALA A 26 12.38 -11.82 37.87
N ASP A 27 12.25 -12.68 38.90
CA ASP A 27 13.32 -13.01 39.83
C ASP A 27 14.42 -13.88 39.19
N ALA A 28 14.02 -14.82 38.32
CA ALA A 28 14.94 -15.69 37.61
C ALA A 28 15.88 -14.93 36.66
N ARG A 29 15.47 -13.73 36.21
CA ARG A 29 16.21 -12.90 35.23
C ARG A 29 16.67 -13.68 33.99
N SER A 30 15.85 -14.63 33.54
CA SER A 30 16.13 -15.51 32.40
C SER A 30 15.20 -15.17 31.24
N PRO A 31 15.74 -14.92 30.02
CA PRO A 31 14.92 -14.75 28.82
C PRO A 31 13.98 -15.93 28.55
N GLU A 32 14.39 -17.16 28.87
CA GLU A 32 13.59 -18.38 28.69
C GLU A 32 12.36 -18.39 29.61
N ALA A 33 12.56 -18.04 30.89
CA ALA A 33 11.47 -17.97 31.87
C ALA A 33 10.43 -16.90 31.48
N ILE A 34 10.90 -15.76 30.96
CA ILE A 34 10.03 -14.68 30.48
C ILE A 34 9.30 -15.09 29.20
N ALA A 35 9.98 -15.74 28.27
CA ALA A 35 9.39 -16.23 27.01
C ALA A 35 8.26 -17.25 27.23
N ALA A 36 8.33 -18.01 28.32
CA ALA A 36 7.33 -18.99 28.72
C ALA A 36 6.08 -18.39 29.39
N LEU A 37 6.05 -17.09 29.67
CA LEU A 37 4.88 -16.44 30.25
C LEU A 37 3.75 -16.34 29.22
N ASP A 38 2.54 -16.67 29.66
CA ASP A 38 1.32 -16.35 28.95
C ASP A 38 0.87 -14.90 29.23
N ARG A 39 -0.20 -14.47 28.55
CA ARG A 39 -0.73 -13.12 28.69
C ARG A 39 -1.26 -12.83 30.08
N ASP A 40 -1.89 -13.80 30.73
CA ASP A 40 -2.44 -13.62 32.07
C ASP A 40 -1.33 -13.37 33.09
N ALA A 41 -0.20 -14.07 32.99
CA ALA A 41 0.95 -13.84 33.84
C ALA A 41 1.58 -12.47 33.58
N ILE A 42 1.77 -12.08 32.32
CA ILE A 42 2.29 -10.75 31.95
C ILE A 42 1.37 -9.62 32.49
N ASN A 43 0.06 -9.79 32.36
CA ASN A 43 -0.94 -8.83 32.86
C ASN A 43 -0.99 -8.82 34.39
N ALA A 44 -0.78 -9.96 35.06
CA ALA A 44 -0.71 -10.04 36.52
C ALA A 44 0.60 -9.51 37.12
N ALA A 45 1.64 -9.32 36.30
CA ALA A 45 2.90 -8.73 36.73
C ALA A 45 2.72 -7.26 37.15
N THR A 46 3.43 -6.86 38.20
CA THR A 46 3.55 -5.45 38.62
C THR A 46 4.34 -4.63 37.59
N PRO A 47 4.18 -3.29 37.55
CA PRO A 47 4.96 -2.42 36.68
C PRO A 47 6.47 -2.66 36.78
N GLU A 48 7.00 -2.81 37.99
CA GLU A 48 8.42 -3.02 38.26
C GLU A 48 8.91 -4.37 37.71
N GLN A 49 8.13 -5.43 37.89
CA GLN A 49 8.43 -6.74 37.31
C GLN A 49 8.45 -6.68 35.78
N ARG A 50 7.48 -6.00 35.15
CA ARG A 50 7.46 -5.85 33.69
C ARG A 50 8.69 -5.12 33.18
N LEU A 51 9.09 -4.03 33.83
CA LEU A 51 10.32 -3.30 33.48
C LEU A 51 11.58 -4.17 33.65
N ALA A 52 11.67 -4.95 34.74
CA ALA A 52 12.78 -5.88 34.95
C ALA A 52 12.85 -6.97 33.86
N MET A 53 11.70 -7.50 33.45
CA MET A 53 11.62 -8.47 32.36
C MET A 53 12.00 -7.85 31.00
N ILE A 54 11.59 -6.60 30.74
CA ILE A 54 12.00 -5.83 29.55
C ILE A 54 13.53 -5.68 29.51
N ASP A 55 14.17 -5.36 30.65
CA ASP A 55 15.63 -5.22 30.73
C ASP A 55 16.35 -6.52 30.31
N VAL A 56 15.88 -7.67 30.80
CA VAL A 56 16.44 -8.99 30.48
C VAL A 56 16.31 -9.32 28.98
N LEU A 57 15.16 -9.04 28.37
CA LEU A 57 14.95 -9.29 26.94
C LEU A 57 15.75 -8.31 26.06
N ASN A 58 15.90 -7.07 26.50
CA ASN A 58 16.71 -6.05 25.83
C ASN A 58 18.22 -6.38 25.85
N SER A 59 18.73 -7.01 26.91
CA SER A 59 20.15 -7.35 27.03
C SER A 59 20.53 -8.69 26.42
N SER A 60 19.68 -9.71 26.56
CA SER A 60 20.08 -11.12 26.39
C SER A 60 19.05 -11.99 25.68
N GLY A 61 17.89 -11.45 25.29
CA GLY A 61 16.89 -12.23 24.56
C GLY A 61 17.36 -12.58 23.14
N THR A 62 17.11 -13.81 22.70
CA THR A 62 17.11 -14.18 21.28
C THR A 62 15.92 -13.55 20.55
N GLN A 63 15.92 -13.58 19.21
CA GLN A 63 14.80 -13.03 18.43
C GLN A 63 13.44 -13.66 18.81
N PHE A 64 13.41 -14.97 19.09
CA PHE A 64 12.19 -15.66 19.53
C PHE A 64 11.72 -15.21 20.90
N GLN A 65 12.64 -15.05 21.86
CA GLN A 65 12.28 -14.60 23.21
C GLN A 65 11.82 -13.14 23.23
N ARG A 66 12.36 -12.31 22.34
CA ARG A 66 11.96 -10.90 22.18
C ARG A 66 10.53 -10.71 21.68
N ILE A 67 9.81 -11.77 21.27
CA ILE A 67 8.38 -11.69 20.93
C ILE A 67 7.51 -11.21 22.11
N GLN A 68 8.01 -11.38 23.34
CA GLN A 68 7.32 -10.90 24.54
C GLN A 68 7.50 -9.39 24.78
N LEU A 69 8.45 -8.71 24.12
CA LEU A 69 8.69 -7.27 24.36
C LEU A 69 7.45 -6.41 24.04
N PRO A 70 6.80 -6.53 22.87
CA PRO A 70 5.56 -5.81 22.59
C PRO A 70 4.48 -6.06 23.64
N TYR A 71 4.39 -7.30 24.14
CA TYR A 71 3.38 -7.74 25.07
C TYR A 71 3.58 -7.21 26.49
N LEU A 72 4.83 -7.17 26.95
CA LEU A 72 5.21 -6.56 28.22
C LEU A 72 4.95 -5.05 28.23
N TRP A 73 5.21 -4.38 27.10
CA TRP A 73 4.86 -2.97 26.93
C TRP A 73 3.34 -2.75 26.86
N ASP A 74 2.60 -3.53 26.07
CA ASP A 74 1.13 -3.40 25.97
C ASP A 74 0.43 -3.65 27.31
N ALA A 75 0.99 -4.47 28.19
CA ALA A 75 0.43 -4.74 29.51
C ALA A 75 0.39 -3.51 30.44
N PHE A 76 1.08 -2.41 30.11
CA PHE A 76 0.91 -1.12 30.80
C PHE A 76 -0.42 -0.42 30.43
N GLY A 77 -1.12 -0.86 29.38
CA GLY A 77 -2.40 -0.30 28.96
C GLY A 77 -2.31 1.21 28.70
N ASP A 78 -3.26 1.97 29.24
CA ASP A 78 -3.31 3.43 29.12
C ASP A 78 -2.07 4.14 29.71
N GLN A 79 -1.34 3.47 30.61
CA GLN A 79 -0.10 3.99 31.21
C GLN A 79 1.14 3.73 30.36
N LEU A 80 1.03 3.02 29.23
CA LEU A 80 2.18 2.69 28.37
C LEU A 80 2.96 3.95 27.99
N ARG A 81 2.28 4.99 27.50
CA ARG A 81 2.94 6.23 27.10
C ARG A 81 3.71 6.84 28.25
N ALA A 82 3.06 7.10 29.39
CA ALA A 82 3.71 7.69 30.57
C ALA A 82 4.89 6.83 31.06
N THR A 83 4.76 5.51 31.04
CA THR A 83 5.81 4.57 31.43
C THR A 83 6.99 4.61 30.47
N ALA A 84 6.75 4.64 29.16
CA ALA A 84 7.78 4.76 28.14
C ALA A 84 8.51 6.12 28.22
N GLU A 85 7.79 7.21 28.52
CA GLU A 85 8.40 8.52 28.77
C GLU A 85 9.35 8.48 29.98
N ALA A 86 8.91 7.88 31.08
CA ALA A 86 9.73 7.73 32.29
C ALA A 86 10.90 6.75 32.11
N ASN A 87 10.85 5.88 31.10
CA ASN A 87 11.83 4.81 30.84
C ASN A 87 12.38 4.87 29.41
N GLY A 88 12.66 6.07 28.91
CA GLY A 88 12.96 6.30 27.50
C GLY A 88 14.10 5.44 26.92
N ASP A 89 15.16 5.18 27.69
CA ASP A 89 16.28 4.36 27.25
C ASP A 89 15.87 2.88 27.06
N ARG A 90 15.03 2.34 27.95
CA ARG A 90 14.49 0.98 27.82
C ARG A 90 13.61 0.86 26.58
N TRP A 91 12.73 1.85 26.37
CA TRP A 91 11.84 1.90 25.22
C TRP A 91 12.62 1.94 23.91
N LYS A 92 13.58 2.86 23.78
CA LYS A 92 14.46 2.97 22.61
C LYS A 92 15.24 1.68 22.37
N LYS A 93 15.80 1.07 23.42
CA LYS A 93 16.55 -0.19 23.30
C LYS A 93 15.67 -1.32 22.77
N SER A 94 14.40 -1.41 23.20
CA SER A 94 13.46 -2.40 22.67
C SER A 94 13.24 -2.26 21.16
N PHE A 95 13.17 -1.03 20.63
CA PHE A 95 13.15 -0.82 19.18
C PHE A 95 14.45 -1.26 18.51
N THR A 96 15.62 -0.93 19.09
CA THR A 96 16.91 -1.35 18.52
C THR A 96 17.03 -2.87 18.41
N VAL A 97 16.57 -3.61 19.42
CA VAL A 97 16.77 -5.07 19.48
C VAL A 97 15.63 -5.88 18.86
N ALA A 98 14.45 -5.27 18.69
CA ALA A 98 13.23 -5.97 18.30
C ALA A 98 12.31 -5.09 17.43
N ALA A 99 12.86 -4.20 16.59
CA ALA A 99 12.11 -3.26 15.75
C ALA A 99 10.89 -3.89 15.06
N SER A 100 11.08 -4.98 14.31
CA SER A 100 10.00 -5.65 13.58
C SER A 100 8.87 -6.17 14.48
N LEU A 101 9.20 -6.59 15.71
CA LEU A 101 8.22 -7.05 16.70
C LEU A 101 7.53 -5.86 17.35
N MET A 102 8.26 -4.81 17.70
CA MET A 102 7.69 -3.58 18.28
C MET A 102 6.71 -2.90 17.33
N ARG A 103 6.91 -3.01 16.01
CA ARG A 103 5.98 -2.47 15.00
C ARG A 103 4.58 -3.08 15.04
N SER A 104 4.41 -4.29 15.59
CA SER A 104 3.09 -4.92 15.73
C SER A 104 2.37 -4.51 17.02
N ASN A 105 3.04 -3.80 17.93
CA ASN A 105 2.42 -3.22 19.12
C ASN A 105 1.31 -2.24 18.71
N TYR A 106 0.13 -2.38 19.30
CA TYR A 106 -1.06 -1.62 18.91
C TYR A 106 -0.85 -0.09 19.00
N ASN A 107 -0.27 0.37 20.11
CA ASN A 107 0.00 1.78 20.35
C ASN A 107 1.08 2.33 19.40
N VAL A 108 2.04 1.48 19.02
CA VAL A 108 3.05 1.82 18.01
C VAL A 108 2.41 1.97 16.63
N VAL A 109 1.55 1.04 16.20
CA VAL A 109 0.83 1.13 14.91
C VAL A 109 0.04 2.44 14.83
N GLN A 110 -0.76 2.75 15.85
CA GLN A 110 -1.50 4.01 15.90
C GLN A 110 -0.58 5.24 15.82
N SER A 111 0.53 5.21 16.55
CA SER A 111 1.50 6.31 16.56
C SER A 111 2.20 6.46 15.20
N ARG A 112 2.49 5.38 14.50
CA ARG A 112 3.02 5.44 13.13
C ARG A 112 2.02 6.12 12.18
N THR A 113 0.73 5.81 12.31
CA THR A 113 -0.33 6.51 11.55
C THR A 113 -0.39 7.99 11.91
N MET A 114 -0.25 8.35 13.19
CA MET A 114 -0.18 9.74 13.63
C MET A 114 1.05 10.46 13.05
N PHE A 115 2.21 9.82 12.98
CA PHE A 115 3.41 10.40 12.36
C PHE A 115 3.17 10.74 10.89
N VAL A 116 2.62 9.81 10.11
CA VAL A 116 2.27 10.05 8.70
C VAL A 116 1.30 11.23 8.58
N ARG A 117 0.28 11.30 9.45
CA ARG A 117 -0.67 12.42 9.45
C ARG A 117 0.00 13.76 9.77
N ASP A 118 0.91 13.78 10.75
CA ASP A 118 1.66 14.98 11.11
C ASP A 118 2.59 15.42 9.95
N VAL A 119 3.21 14.47 9.24
CA VAL A 119 4.00 14.74 8.03
C VAL A 119 3.13 15.36 6.93
N VAL A 120 1.95 14.78 6.64
CA VAL A 120 0.99 15.34 5.67
C VAL A 120 0.55 16.74 6.07
N HIS A 121 0.34 16.98 7.36
CA HIS A 121 -0.06 18.29 7.86
C HIS A 121 1.02 19.34 7.61
N VAL A 122 2.26 19.08 8.02
CA VAL A 122 3.40 19.99 7.78
C VAL A 122 3.62 20.22 6.27
N ALA A 123 3.48 19.17 5.46
CA ALA A 123 3.58 19.29 4.01
C ALA A 123 2.51 20.20 3.41
N ASN A 124 1.25 20.08 3.86
CA ASN A 124 0.19 20.99 3.42
C ASN A 124 0.47 22.43 3.83
N ASP A 125 0.94 22.67 5.05
CA ASP A 125 1.30 24.02 5.50
C ASP A 125 2.39 24.64 4.59
N TYR A 126 3.37 23.85 4.15
CA TYR A 126 4.40 24.31 3.19
C TYR A 126 3.82 24.59 1.80
N LEU A 127 2.95 23.72 1.30
CA LEU A 127 2.26 23.97 0.03
C LEU A 127 1.42 25.25 0.08
N ASP A 128 0.74 25.51 1.19
CA ASP A 128 -0.10 26.70 1.37
C ASP A 128 0.76 27.99 1.43
N VAL A 129 1.88 27.97 2.15
CA VAL A 129 2.82 29.10 2.20
C VAL A 129 3.45 29.36 0.82
N ASN A 130 3.85 28.30 0.11
CA ASN A 130 4.42 28.41 -1.23
C ASN A 130 3.38 28.94 -2.24
N GLU A 131 2.14 28.47 -2.16
CA GLU A 131 1.03 28.94 -3.00
C GLU A 131 0.77 30.44 -2.77
N GLN A 132 0.72 30.89 -1.51
CA GLN A 132 0.54 32.29 -1.16
C GLN A 132 1.72 33.15 -1.63
N TYR A 133 2.95 32.66 -1.49
CA TYR A 133 4.15 33.32 -2.00
C TYR A 133 4.05 33.55 -3.51
N CYS A 134 3.75 32.52 -4.30
CA CYS A 134 3.61 32.63 -5.75
C CYS A 134 2.54 33.65 -6.15
N LYS A 135 1.38 33.64 -5.49
CA LYS A 135 0.30 34.61 -5.75
C LYS A 135 0.73 36.05 -5.41
N SER A 136 1.46 36.24 -4.32
CA SER A 136 1.98 37.56 -3.94
C SER A 136 3.01 38.08 -4.95
N GLU A 137 3.88 37.20 -5.46
CA GLU A 137 4.88 37.55 -6.46
C GLU A 137 4.26 37.90 -7.81
N PHE A 138 3.18 37.22 -8.23
CA PHE A 138 2.42 37.66 -9.40
C PHE A 138 1.97 39.12 -9.28
N GLY A 139 1.39 39.49 -8.13
CA GLY A 139 1.04 40.88 -7.86
C GLY A 139 2.24 41.84 -7.89
N ARG A 140 3.37 41.44 -7.28
CA ARG A 140 4.61 42.23 -7.22
C ARG A 140 5.18 42.57 -8.60
N PHE A 141 5.02 41.67 -9.58
CA PHE A 141 5.47 41.89 -10.96
C PHE A 141 4.37 42.44 -11.89
N GLY A 142 3.14 42.62 -11.38
CA GLY A 142 2.00 43.02 -12.20
C GLY A 142 1.55 41.95 -13.17
N LEU A 143 1.73 40.67 -12.82
CA LEU A 143 1.17 39.53 -13.54
C LEU A 143 -0.26 39.26 -13.02
N THR A 144 -1.09 38.63 -13.85
CA THR A 144 -2.41 38.12 -13.42
C THR A 144 -2.23 36.95 -12.44
N GLU A 145 -3.32 36.53 -11.78
CA GLU A 145 -3.30 35.33 -10.92
C GLU A 145 -2.93 34.04 -11.68
N SER A 146 -3.06 34.03 -13.02
CA SER A 146 -2.62 32.95 -13.90
C SER A 146 -1.17 33.07 -14.36
N GLY A 147 -0.45 34.11 -13.94
CA GLY A 147 0.93 34.40 -14.34
C GLY A 147 1.07 35.09 -15.70
N ASP A 148 -0.03 35.55 -16.30
CA ASP A 148 -0.01 36.21 -17.61
C ASP A 148 0.30 37.70 -17.47
N ILE A 149 0.88 38.30 -18.52
CA ILE A 149 1.19 39.73 -18.56
C ILE A 149 -0.09 40.50 -18.95
N PRO A 150 -0.68 41.32 -18.07
CA PRO A 150 -1.88 42.08 -18.37
C PRO A 150 -1.61 43.20 -19.39
N ILE A 151 -2.69 43.67 -20.03
CA ILE A 151 -2.62 44.79 -20.99
C ILE A 151 -2.49 46.11 -20.21
N GLY A 152 -1.28 46.68 -20.23
CA GLY A 152 -0.99 48.00 -19.64
C GLY A 152 0.49 48.15 -19.28
N PRO A 153 0.97 49.38 -19.06
CA PRO A 153 2.32 49.59 -18.54
C PRO A 153 2.41 49.13 -17.07
N PRO A 154 3.53 48.56 -16.61
CA PRO A 154 3.73 48.28 -15.19
C PRO A 154 3.77 49.58 -14.38
N THR A 155 3.40 49.48 -13.11
CA THR A 155 3.62 50.54 -12.13
C THR A 155 5.12 50.76 -11.88
N ALA A 156 5.49 51.91 -11.31
CA ALA A 156 6.89 52.20 -10.97
C ALA A 156 7.49 51.16 -10.00
N ASP A 157 6.70 50.71 -9.02
CA ASP A 157 7.12 49.69 -8.05
C ASP A 157 7.33 48.32 -8.72
N GLN A 158 6.45 47.94 -9.65
CA GLN A 158 6.60 46.71 -10.45
C GLN A 158 7.84 46.77 -11.36
N ALA A 159 8.10 47.91 -11.99
CA ALA A 159 9.29 48.10 -12.81
C ALA A 159 10.57 48.01 -11.97
N HIS A 160 10.60 48.62 -10.78
CA HIS A 160 11.71 48.53 -9.84
C HIS A 160 11.91 47.09 -9.32
N ALA A 161 10.82 46.41 -8.96
CA ALA A 161 10.82 45.00 -8.55
C ALA A 161 11.41 44.07 -9.63
N LEU A 162 11.04 44.29 -10.88
CA LEU A 162 11.60 43.57 -12.02
C LEU A 162 13.08 43.86 -12.19
N GLU A 163 13.48 45.13 -12.20
CA GLU A 163 14.89 45.51 -12.38
C GLU A 163 15.79 44.95 -11.28
N SER A 164 15.35 44.99 -10.01
CA SER A 164 16.07 44.33 -8.91
C SER A 164 16.23 42.83 -9.16
N THR A 165 15.16 42.16 -9.62
CA THR A 165 15.19 40.72 -9.90
C THR A 165 16.08 40.38 -11.08
N ARG A 166 16.11 41.22 -12.14
CA ARG A 166 17.03 41.06 -13.28
C ARG A 166 18.48 41.17 -12.87
N ASN A 167 18.80 42.12 -11.99
CA ASN A 167 20.16 42.29 -11.46
C ASN A 167 20.62 41.09 -10.63
N ASP A 168 19.73 40.51 -9.82
CA ASP A 168 20.04 39.28 -9.08
C ASP A 168 20.13 38.06 -9.99
N ALA A 169 19.25 37.96 -11.00
CA ALA A 169 19.29 36.91 -12.01
C ALA A 169 20.59 36.95 -12.81
N ALA A 170 21.13 38.14 -13.12
CA ALA A 170 22.40 38.28 -13.82
C ALA A 170 23.57 37.72 -13.00
N LYS A 171 23.61 38.02 -11.69
CA LYS A 171 24.64 37.50 -10.78
C LYS A 171 24.51 35.99 -10.61
N LEU A 172 23.29 35.51 -10.46
CA LEU A 172 23.01 34.08 -10.36
C LEU A 172 23.45 33.35 -11.63
N ALA A 173 23.05 33.84 -12.82
CA ALA A 173 23.46 33.28 -14.10
C ALA A 173 24.99 33.18 -14.23
N ALA A 174 25.72 34.22 -13.83
CA ALA A 174 27.18 34.22 -13.85
C ALA A 174 27.79 33.16 -12.92
N ASP A 175 27.22 32.97 -11.72
CA ASP A 175 27.67 31.94 -10.78
C ASP A 175 27.37 30.52 -11.32
N GLN A 176 26.22 30.32 -11.96
CA GLN A 176 25.85 29.04 -12.60
C GLN A 176 26.77 28.72 -13.79
N GLU A 177 27.10 29.72 -14.62
CA GLU A 177 28.08 29.58 -15.70
C GLU A 177 29.47 29.24 -15.17
N ALA A 178 29.93 29.95 -14.12
CA ALA A 178 31.22 29.66 -13.50
C ALA A 178 31.26 28.23 -12.95
N MET A 179 30.16 27.73 -12.39
CA MET A 179 30.05 26.35 -11.93
C MET A 179 30.12 25.36 -13.10
N ALA A 180 29.44 25.65 -14.23
CA ALA A 180 29.51 24.86 -15.45
C ALA A 180 30.93 24.86 -16.05
N ASP A 181 31.65 25.99 -15.98
CA ASP A 181 33.03 26.12 -16.44
C ASP A 181 33.99 25.26 -15.60
N LEU A 182 33.74 25.10 -14.29
CA LEU A 182 34.55 24.21 -13.44
C LEU A 182 34.49 22.75 -13.91
N ARG A 183 33.36 22.28 -14.48
CA ARG A 183 33.26 20.94 -15.08
C ARG A 183 34.19 20.74 -16.28
N ASN A 184 34.68 21.81 -16.90
CA ASN A 184 35.61 21.74 -18.02
C ASN A 184 37.08 21.71 -17.57
N VAL A 185 37.37 21.89 -16.28
CA VAL A 185 38.74 21.83 -15.75
C VAL A 185 39.23 20.39 -15.74
N VAL A 186 40.43 20.16 -16.30
CA VAL A 186 41.10 18.85 -16.24
C VAL A 186 41.72 18.68 -14.87
N VAL A 187 41.40 17.56 -14.20
CA VAL A 187 41.80 17.28 -12.81
C VAL A 187 42.56 15.97 -12.62
N GLY A 188 42.91 15.28 -13.71
CA GLY A 188 43.65 14.03 -13.65
C GLY A 188 43.45 13.16 -14.88
N TYR A 189 43.47 11.85 -14.68
CA TYR A 189 43.38 10.83 -15.73
C TYR A 189 42.41 9.71 -15.33
N THR A 190 41.70 9.14 -16.32
CA THR A 190 40.68 8.11 -16.07
C THR A 190 41.25 6.75 -15.71
N ASN A 191 42.38 6.35 -16.32
CA ASN A 191 43.02 5.04 -16.09
C ASN A 191 44.55 5.17 -15.98
N ILE A 192 45.16 4.24 -15.24
CA ILE A 192 46.61 4.03 -15.18
C ILE A 192 46.89 2.68 -15.85
N GLU A 193 47.55 2.68 -17.01
CA GLU A 193 48.08 1.43 -17.57
C GLU A 193 49.46 1.15 -17.00
N SER A 194 49.59 0.04 -16.28
CA SER A 194 50.92 -0.50 -15.96
C SER A 194 51.48 -1.18 -17.22
N PRO A 195 52.72 -0.86 -17.66
CA PRO A 195 53.30 -1.49 -18.83
C PRO A 195 53.31 -3.03 -18.65
N PRO A 196 52.92 -3.82 -19.67
CA PRO A 196 52.95 -5.28 -19.56
C PRO A 196 54.38 -5.77 -19.29
N GLY A 197 54.63 -6.27 -18.06
CA GLY A 197 55.87 -6.96 -17.69
C GLY A 197 57.05 -6.11 -17.19
N GLY A 198 56.88 -4.84 -16.82
CA GLY A 198 58.00 -3.97 -16.41
C GLY A 198 57.98 -3.52 -14.95
N THR A 199 59.14 -3.50 -14.29
CA THR A 199 59.43 -2.78 -13.00
C THR A 199 59.52 -1.25 -13.18
N GLY A 200 58.97 -0.71 -14.27
CA GLY A 200 58.98 0.72 -14.57
C GLY A 200 57.90 1.46 -13.78
N ALA A 201 58.12 2.76 -13.55
CA ALA A 201 57.09 3.63 -12.99
C ALA A 201 55.81 3.58 -13.87
N PRO A 202 54.60 3.64 -13.28
CA PRO A 202 53.36 3.62 -14.03
C PRO A 202 53.40 4.69 -15.13
N VAL A 203 53.06 4.31 -16.35
CA VAL A 203 52.93 5.29 -17.44
C VAL A 203 51.47 5.70 -17.46
N TYR A 204 51.21 6.98 -17.16
CA TYR A 204 49.86 7.55 -17.18
C TYR A 204 49.45 7.79 -18.64
N VAL A 205 48.95 6.75 -19.31
CA VAL A 205 48.51 6.80 -20.73
C VAL A 205 47.01 7.05 -20.89
N GLY A 206 46.30 7.40 -19.82
CA GLY A 206 44.85 7.58 -19.82
C GLY A 206 44.37 8.87 -20.51
N GLN A 207 43.07 8.91 -20.86
CA GLN A 207 42.40 10.15 -21.26
C GLN A 207 42.36 11.13 -20.08
N GLN A 208 42.58 12.42 -20.36
CA GLN A 208 42.42 13.49 -19.37
C GLN A 208 41.01 13.46 -18.79
N ALA A 209 40.91 13.32 -17.47
CA ALA A 209 39.66 13.35 -16.73
C ALA A 209 39.30 14.80 -16.41
N ARG A 210 38.09 15.20 -16.80
CA ARG A 210 37.50 16.48 -16.41
C ARG A 210 36.91 16.39 -15.01
N PHE A 211 36.69 17.53 -14.38
CA PHE A 211 36.14 17.61 -13.04
C PHE A 211 34.70 17.07 -12.98
N ASP A 212 34.51 16.09 -12.11
CA ASP A 212 33.20 15.60 -11.68
C ASP A 212 33.12 15.69 -10.14
N PRO A 213 32.31 16.58 -9.54
CA PRO A 213 32.16 16.73 -8.10
C PRO A 213 31.73 15.46 -7.37
N ASP A 214 31.15 14.49 -8.08
CA ASP A 214 30.69 13.24 -7.48
C ASP A 214 31.75 12.13 -7.57
N ASN A 215 32.72 12.24 -8.49
CA ASN A 215 33.71 11.19 -8.76
C ASN A 215 35.12 11.77 -8.94
N ALA A 216 36.02 11.43 -8.03
CA ALA A 216 37.44 11.73 -8.20
C ALA A 216 38.05 10.91 -9.36
N PRO A 217 39.05 11.46 -10.09
CA PRO A 217 39.69 10.73 -11.19
C PRO A 217 40.48 9.52 -10.66
N GLY A 218 40.65 8.49 -11.50
CA GLY A 218 41.43 7.30 -11.14
C GLY A 218 42.90 7.59 -10.81
N ALA A 219 43.46 8.65 -11.41
CA ALA A 219 44.75 9.22 -11.05
C ALA A 219 44.69 10.74 -11.02
N GLY A 220 45.22 11.35 -9.96
CA GLY A 220 45.43 12.80 -9.90
C GLY A 220 46.55 13.29 -10.84
N PRO A 221 46.69 14.61 -10.99
CA PRO A 221 47.72 15.22 -11.84
C PRO A 221 49.13 14.88 -11.33
N GLN A 222 50.06 14.65 -12.26
CA GLN A 222 51.47 14.47 -11.90
C GLN A 222 52.12 15.83 -11.57
N PRO A 223 53.29 15.86 -10.90
CA PRO A 223 53.99 17.11 -10.61
C PRO A 223 54.24 17.99 -11.85
N ASP A 224 54.55 17.38 -13.00
CA ASP A 224 54.73 18.09 -14.27
C ASP A 224 53.42 18.66 -14.83
N ASP A 225 52.27 18.02 -14.57
CA ASP A 225 50.96 18.51 -14.99
C ASP A 225 50.53 19.70 -14.12
N LEU A 226 50.78 19.62 -12.81
CA LEU A 226 50.61 20.73 -11.88
C LEU A 226 51.46 21.93 -12.31
N ALA A 227 52.72 21.70 -12.72
CA ALA A 227 53.60 22.74 -13.25
C ALA A 227 53.09 23.35 -14.56
N LYS A 228 52.33 22.60 -15.35
CA LYS A 228 51.63 23.08 -16.57
C LYS A 228 50.28 23.74 -16.27
N GLY A 229 49.90 23.85 -14.99
CA GLY A 229 48.69 24.53 -14.56
C GLY A 229 47.45 23.65 -14.41
N MET A 230 47.58 22.32 -14.53
CA MET A 230 46.50 21.39 -14.15
C MET A 230 46.16 21.57 -12.65
N LYS A 231 44.90 21.39 -12.28
CA LYS A 231 44.43 21.49 -10.90
C LYS A 231 44.15 20.12 -10.33
N THR A 232 44.25 19.98 -9.00
CA THR A 232 43.78 18.76 -8.34
C THR A 232 42.25 18.73 -8.26
N TRP A 233 41.66 17.54 -8.13
CA TRP A 233 40.21 17.40 -7.97
C TRP A 233 39.71 18.13 -6.72
N GLU A 234 40.44 18.03 -5.60
CA GLU A 234 40.08 18.66 -4.32
C GLU A 234 40.08 20.19 -4.41
N GLU A 235 41.03 20.78 -5.13
CA GLU A 235 41.08 22.23 -5.37
C GLU A 235 39.87 22.71 -6.15
N VAL A 236 39.49 21.99 -7.21
CA VAL A 236 38.32 22.34 -8.05
C VAL A 236 37.02 22.10 -7.27
N LYS A 237 36.90 20.98 -6.54
CA LYS A 237 35.74 20.65 -5.69
C LYS A 237 35.48 21.72 -4.64
N LYS A 238 36.54 22.23 -4.00
CA LYS A 238 36.40 23.31 -3.02
C LYS A 238 35.79 24.58 -3.62
N GLN A 239 36.15 24.94 -4.85
CA GLN A 239 35.58 26.10 -5.55
C GLN A 239 34.15 25.83 -6.00
N TYR A 240 33.88 24.62 -6.50
CA TYR A 240 32.53 24.17 -6.85
C TYR A 240 31.58 24.28 -5.65
N ASP A 241 31.98 23.75 -4.49
CA ASP A 241 31.19 23.80 -3.26
C ASP A 241 31.01 25.24 -2.72
N ALA A 242 31.95 26.14 -3.01
CA ALA A 242 31.82 27.54 -2.67
C ALA A 242 30.79 28.24 -3.58
N LEU A 243 30.79 27.94 -4.88
CA LEU A 243 29.79 28.43 -5.82
C LEU A 243 28.39 27.87 -5.50
N ASP A 244 28.26 26.59 -5.14
CA ASP A 244 26.98 26.00 -4.74
C ASP A 244 26.38 26.73 -3.54
N ARG A 245 27.18 26.97 -2.49
CA ARG A 245 26.75 27.78 -1.35
C ARG A 245 26.35 29.20 -1.74
N LEU A 246 27.08 29.83 -2.66
CA LEU A 246 26.77 31.19 -3.12
C LEU A 246 25.45 31.23 -3.92
N ILE A 247 25.24 30.28 -4.82
CA ILE A 247 24.00 30.10 -5.59
C ILE A 247 22.82 29.94 -4.61
N ARG A 248 22.92 29.03 -3.64
CA ARG A 248 21.89 28.84 -2.61
C ARG A 248 21.61 30.11 -1.82
N ALA A 249 22.65 30.82 -1.39
CA ALA A 249 22.51 32.08 -0.67
C ALA A 249 21.76 33.14 -1.50
N ARG A 250 22.03 33.24 -2.81
CA ARG A 250 21.28 34.14 -3.70
C ARG A 250 19.82 33.75 -3.86
N LEU A 251 19.55 32.45 -3.98
CA LEU A 251 18.18 31.94 -4.07
C LEU A 251 17.39 32.19 -2.78
N MET A 252 18.04 32.16 -1.61
CA MET A 252 17.40 32.55 -0.34
C MET A 252 17.07 34.05 -0.29
N VAL A 253 17.92 34.92 -0.86
CA VAL A 253 17.69 36.37 -0.91
C VAL A 253 16.59 36.74 -1.90
N ASN A 254 16.46 36.00 -3.01
CA ASN A 254 15.45 36.24 -4.04
C ASN A 254 14.76 34.91 -4.45
N PRO A 255 13.77 34.42 -3.66
CA PRO A 255 13.15 33.11 -3.89
C PRO A 255 12.38 33.00 -5.20
N THR A 256 12.09 34.11 -5.87
CA THR A 256 11.46 34.13 -7.21
C THR A 256 12.37 33.54 -8.28
N LEU A 257 13.69 33.55 -8.06
CA LEU A 257 14.64 32.88 -8.94
C LEU A 257 14.72 31.38 -8.70
N PHE A 258 14.19 30.87 -7.58
CA PHE A 258 14.27 29.44 -7.22
C PHE A 258 13.66 28.54 -8.30
N PRO A 259 12.42 28.76 -8.81
CA PRO A 259 11.85 27.92 -9.86
C PRO A 259 12.61 27.99 -11.20
N LEU A 260 13.37 29.06 -11.42
CA LEU A 260 14.17 29.26 -12.64
C LEU A 260 15.50 28.53 -12.57
N ALA A 261 16.08 28.42 -11.37
CA ALA A 261 17.32 27.70 -11.11
C ALA A 261 17.10 26.22 -10.77
N ARG A 262 15.85 25.72 -10.78
CA ARG A 262 15.58 24.29 -10.60
C ARG A 262 16.09 23.46 -11.77
N GLY A 263 16.70 22.32 -11.44
CA GLY A 263 17.38 21.45 -12.37
C GLY A 263 18.84 21.34 -11.97
N THR A 264 19.75 21.23 -12.94
CA THR A 264 21.17 21.28 -12.63
C THR A 264 21.54 22.69 -12.18
N PRO A 265 22.29 22.86 -11.08
CA PRO A 265 22.69 24.19 -10.60
C PRO A 265 23.53 24.97 -11.64
N GLU A 266 24.07 24.27 -12.64
CA GLU A 266 24.84 24.80 -13.76
C GLU A 266 23.99 25.37 -14.92
N ASP A 267 22.67 25.09 -14.97
CA ASP A 267 21.81 25.60 -16.05
C ASP A 267 21.44 27.07 -15.84
N ALA A 268 22.21 27.95 -16.50
CA ALA A 268 21.99 29.39 -16.50
C ALA A 268 20.94 29.87 -17.53
N SER A 269 20.30 28.99 -18.30
CA SER A 269 19.49 29.40 -19.46
C SER A 269 18.31 30.32 -19.08
N LYS A 270 17.54 29.95 -18.07
CA LYS A 270 16.36 30.72 -17.61
C LYS A 270 16.75 31.99 -16.86
N THR A 271 17.80 31.93 -16.03
CA THR A 271 18.30 33.10 -15.28
C THR A 271 18.90 34.14 -16.22
N LYS A 272 19.61 33.73 -17.28
CA LYS A 272 20.03 34.61 -18.38
C LYS A 272 18.86 35.22 -19.13
N ALA A 273 17.82 34.44 -19.44
CA ALA A 273 16.63 34.95 -20.13
C ALA A 273 15.97 36.08 -19.33
N VAL A 274 15.91 35.97 -18.00
CA VAL A 274 15.44 37.06 -17.13
C VAL A 274 16.43 38.23 -17.11
N ALA A 275 17.72 37.97 -16.94
CA ALA A 275 18.75 39.01 -16.82
C ALA A 275 18.87 39.88 -18.08
N ALA A 276 18.93 39.25 -19.26
CA ALA A 276 19.27 39.89 -20.52
C ALA A 276 18.09 40.05 -21.50
N GLY A 277 16.98 39.34 -21.29
CA GLY A 277 15.81 39.37 -22.17
C GLY A 277 15.08 40.72 -22.17
N SER A 278 14.10 40.88 -23.07
CA SER A 278 13.21 42.06 -23.00
C SER A 278 12.42 42.07 -21.68
N GLN A 279 11.83 43.21 -21.31
CA GLN A 279 10.95 43.28 -20.15
C GLN A 279 9.84 42.21 -20.21
N THR A 280 9.23 42.04 -21.38
CA THR A 280 8.18 41.04 -21.63
C THR A 280 8.72 39.62 -21.48
N ASP A 281 9.90 39.32 -22.01
CA ASP A 281 10.48 37.97 -21.92
C ASP A 281 10.88 37.62 -20.47
N ALA A 282 11.42 38.59 -19.74
CA ALA A 282 11.75 38.43 -18.32
C ALA A 282 10.49 38.17 -17.48
N LEU A 283 9.44 38.98 -17.67
CA LEU A 283 8.14 38.78 -17.00
C LEU A 283 7.50 37.45 -17.36
N LYS A 284 7.54 37.05 -18.64
CA LYS A 284 7.03 35.75 -19.09
C LYS A 284 7.80 34.60 -18.44
N THR A 285 9.12 34.68 -18.40
CA THR A 285 9.97 33.64 -17.81
C THR A 285 9.71 33.50 -16.29
N ILE A 286 9.59 34.62 -15.58
CA ILE A 286 9.20 34.64 -14.16
C ILE A 286 7.80 34.06 -13.98
N GLY A 287 6.84 34.50 -14.78
CA GLY A 287 5.44 34.03 -14.73
C GLY A 287 5.31 32.53 -14.96
N ASP A 288 5.97 32.00 -16.00
CA ASP A 288 6.02 30.57 -16.30
C ASP A 288 6.66 29.76 -15.16
N GLY A 289 7.73 30.28 -14.56
CA GLY A 289 8.40 29.66 -13.42
C GLY A 289 7.48 29.52 -12.20
N LEU A 290 6.83 30.62 -11.80
CA LEU A 290 5.89 30.66 -10.67
C LEU A 290 4.63 29.82 -10.94
N LYS A 291 4.09 29.88 -12.16
CA LYS A 291 2.96 29.04 -12.59
C LYS A 291 3.31 27.56 -12.52
N GLY A 292 4.51 27.18 -12.96
CA GLY A 292 5.01 25.82 -12.82
C GLY A 292 5.06 25.35 -11.36
N VAL A 293 5.34 26.25 -10.40
CA VAL A 293 5.23 25.91 -8.97
C VAL A 293 3.79 25.62 -8.57
N LEU A 294 2.85 26.48 -8.95
CA LEU A 294 1.42 26.30 -8.63
C LEU A 294 0.85 25.01 -9.24
N ASP A 295 1.21 24.70 -10.49
CA ASP A 295 0.80 23.46 -11.15
C ASP A 295 1.33 22.23 -10.38
N ASN A 296 2.59 22.29 -9.92
CA ASN A 296 3.22 21.25 -9.13
C ASN A 296 2.59 21.13 -7.72
N ILE A 297 2.22 22.24 -7.08
CA ILE A 297 1.45 22.24 -5.83
C ILE A 297 0.11 21.51 -6.03
N GLY A 298 -0.60 21.82 -7.13
CA GLY A 298 -1.86 21.17 -7.49
C GLY A 298 -1.73 19.65 -7.69
N LYS A 299 -0.61 19.19 -8.26
CA LYS A 299 -0.29 17.76 -8.41
C LYS A 299 0.15 17.09 -7.11
N ALA A 300 0.96 17.77 -6.30
CA ALA A 300 1.53 17.21 -5.06
C ALA A 300 0.47 17.05 -3.96
N ARG A 301 -0.43 18.03 -3.78
CA ARG A 301 -1.43 18.06 -2.70
C ARG A 301 -2.28 16.77 -2.60
N PRO A 302 -2.88 16.22 -3.68
CA PRO A 302 -3.63 14.95 -3.61
C PRO A 302 -2.77 13.72 -3.36
N MET A 303 -1.44 13.81 -3.53
CA MET A 303 -0.50 12.69 -3.37
C MET A 303 0.20 12.66 -2.02
N LEU A 304 0.00 13.68 -1.16
CA LEU A 304 0.72 13.80 0.10
C LEU A 304 0.56 12.58 1.03
N SER A 305 -0.61 11.94 1.10
CA SER A 305 -0.78 10.74 1.94
C SER A 305 0.08 9.56 1.47
N VAL A 306 0.28 9.45 0.15
CA VAL A 306 1.13 8.42 -0.47
C VAL A 306 2.60 8.77 -0.32
N LEU A 307 2.96 10.06 -0.48
CA LEU A 307 4.33 10.56 -0.38
C LEU A 307 4.83 10.72 1.05
N ALA A 308 3.94 10.86 2.04
CA ALA A 308 4.31 11.14 3.42
C ALA A 308 5.38 10.22 4.01
N PRO A 309 5.41 8.90 3.73
CA PRO A 309 6.50 8.03 4.17
C PRO A 309 7.87 8.33 3.55
N ASP A 310 7.93 9.17 2.53
CA ASP A 310 9.14 9.53 1.78
C ASP A 310 9.46 11.04 1.90
N LEU A 311 8.76 11.83 2.72
CA LEU A 311 9.07 13.26 2.92
C LEU A 311 10.19 13.48 3.96
N GLU A 312 11.40 13.01 3.65
CA GLU A 312 12.57 13.03 4.56
C GLU A 312 12.86 14.40 5.19
N PRO A 313 12.83 15.53 4.47
CA PRO A 313 13.04 16.84 5.10
C PRO A 313 12.07 17.11 6.25
N ILE A 314 10.79 16.77 6.06
CA ILE A 314 9.74 16.96 7.07
C ILE A 314 9.92 15.96 8.23
N HIS A 315 10.33 14.71 7.94
CA HIS A 315 10.66 13.76 8.99
C HIS A 315 11.78 14.27 9.88
N GLY A 316 12.85 14.78 9.26
CA GLY A 316 13.99 15.40 9.95
C GLY A 316 13.54 16.56 10.84
N GLN A 317 12.65 17.41 10.36
CA GLN A 317 12.13 18.55 11.14
C GLN A 317 11.26 18.13 12.33
N LEU A 318 10.37 17.14 12.14
CA LEU A 318 9.55 16.59 13.23
C LEU A 318 10.44 15.93 14.29
N ILE A 319 11.41 15.10 13.88
CA ILE A 319 12.31 14.38 14.78
C ILE A 319 13.30 15.34 15.47
N ALA A 320 13.77 16.38 14.77
CA ALA A 320 14.60 17.43 15.35
C ALA A 320 13.81 18.39 16.24
N GLY A 321 12.47 18.31 16.22
CA GLY A 321 11.56 19.18 16.96
C GLY A 321 11.57 20.62 16.50
N THR A 322 12.06 20.90 15.28
CA THR A 322 11.93 22.23 14.65
C THR A 322 10.51 22.45 14.12
N ARG A 323 9.75 21.36 13.94
CA ARG A 323 8.30 21.35 13.76
C ARG A 323 7.65 20.39 14.75
N THR A 324 6.42 20.68 15.15
CA THR A 324 5.59 19.81 15.98
C THR A 324 4.42 19.26 15.18
N GLY A 325 4.00 18.04 15.51
CA GLY A 325 2.77 17.46 14.99
C GLY A 325 1.52 18.08 15.61
N SER A 326 0.33 17.68 15.15
CA SER A 326 -0.94 18.27 15.59
C SER A 326 -1.54 17.57 16.83
N PRO A 327 -2.06 18.31 17.85
CA PRO A 327 -1.86 19.73 18.17
C PRO A 327 -0.76 19.89 19.22
N ASP A 328 0.51 19.99 18.82
CA ASP A 328 1.72 20.06 19.67
C ASP A 328 2.39 18.73 20.03
N ARG A 329 2.20 17.70 19.20
CA ARG A 329 2.91 16.42 19.38
C ARG A 329 4.40 16.60 19.06
N ASN A 330 5.25 16.57 20.09
CA ASN A 330 6.68 16.72 19.93
C ASN A 330 7.37 15.36 19.73
N TRP A 331 7.79 15.08 18.49
CA TRP A 331 8.48 13.85 18.12
C TRP A 331 9.95 13.79 18.56
N LYS A 332 10.52 14.89 19.05
CA LYS A 332 11.88 14.96 19.60
C LYS A 332 11.92 14.65 21.10
N THR A 333 11.11 15.36 21.88
CA THR A 333 11.23 15.36 23.36
C THR A 333 10.50 14.20 24.01
N SER A 334 9.50 13.62 23.33
CA SER A 334 8.83 12.41 23.79
C SER A 334 9.70 11.19 23.50
N ALA A 335 10.12 10.48 24.55
CA ALA A 335 10.84 9.22 24.38
C ALA A 335 9.97 8.17 23.68
N PHE A 336 8.66 8.17 23.98
CA PHE A 336 7.70 7.29 23.33
C PHE A 336 7.64 7.52 21.81
N TYR A 337 7.40 8.76 21.37
CA TYR A 337 7.27 9.11 19.96
C TYR A 337 8.60 9.09 19.20
N SER A 338 9.69 9.57 19.79
CA SER A 338 10.99 9.65 19.12
C SER A 338 11.52 8.30 18.66
N ALA A 339 11.36 7.24 19.47
CA ALA A 339 11.77 5.89 19.07
C ALA A 339 10.97 5.37 17.87
N ILE A 340 9.66 5.67 17.83
CA ILE A 340 8.75 5.25 16.76
C ILE A 340 9.09 5.99 15.45
N ALA A 341 9.27 7.31 15.51
CA ALA A 341 9.65 8.09 14.33
C ALA A 341 11.05 7.72 13.82
N ALA A 342 12.02 7.49 14.71
CA ALA A 342 13.34 7.03 14.32
C ALA A 342 13.29 5.66 13.62
N ASP A 343 12.51 4.70 14.14
CA ASP A 343 12.28 3.40 13.49
C ASP A 343 11.63 3.55 12.11
N MET A 344 10.66 4.46 11.96
CA MET A 344 10.02 4.72 10.67
C MET A 344 10.99 5.28 9.62
N VAL A 345 11.87 6.20 10.02
CA VAL A 345 12.92 6.75 9.13
C VAL A 345 13.94 5.67 8.78
N GLU A 346 14.39 4.89 9.77
CA GLU A 346 15.35 3.81 9.54
C GLU A 346 14.80 2.73 8.61
N GLU A 347 13.53 2.36 8.75
CA GLU A 347 12.84 1.40 7.86
C GLU A 347 12.80 1.88 6.40
N ARG A 348 12.90 3.20 6.17
CA ARG A 348 12.81 3.83 4.85
C ARG A 348 14.13 4.21 4.25
N LYS A 349 15.23 4.20 5.01
CA LYS A 349 16.55 4.39 4.43
C LYS A 349 16.75 3.33 3.34
N PRO A 350 17.07 3.73 2.10
CA PRO A 350 17.37 2.77 1.07
C PRO A 350 18.58 1.95 1.55
N GLY A 351 18.43 0.63 1.65
CA GLY A 351 19.49 -0.24 2.16
C GLY A 351 20.76 -0.18 1.29
N PRO A 352 21.93 -0.68 1.73
CA PRO A 352 23.24 -0.45 1.09
C PRO A 352 23.40 -0.93 -0.39
N TRP A 353 22.35 -1.46 -1.00
CA TRP A 353 22.36 -1.92 -2.38
C TRP A 353 22.37 -0.78 -3.42
N TRP A 354 21.91 0.43 -3.09
CA TRP A 354 21.99 1.59 -4.01
C TRP A 354 23.42 2.16 -4.15
N GLU A 355 24.25 2.09 -3.11
CA GLU A 355 25.67 2.46 -3.17
C GLU A 355 26.45 1.55 -4.14
N ALA A 356 26.06 0.27 -4.22
CA ALA A 356 26.62 -0.69 -5.18
C ALA A 356 26.12 -0.47 -6.63
N LEU A 357 24.96 0.17 -6.82
CA LEU A 357 24.39 0.49 -8.13
C LEU A 357 24.83 1.84 -8.68
N GLY A 358 25.25 2.80 -7.85
CA GLY A 358 25.87 4.04 -8.32
C GLY A 358 27.07 3.78 -9.24
N LEU A 359 27.81 2.70 -8.99
CA LEU A 359 28.90 2.23 -9.86
C LEU A 359 28.41 1.49 -11.12
N ALA A 360 27.29 0.77 -11.05
CA ALA A 360 26.78 -0.05 -12.17
C ALA A 360 25.86 0.73 -13.14
N ALA A 361 25.16 1.76 -12.66
CA ALA A 361 24.29 2.64 -13.46
C ALA A 361 25.09 3.56 -14.40
N ALA A 362 26.34 3.91 -14.02
CA ALA A 362 27.27 4.65 -14.86
C ALA A 362 27.65 3.88 -16.15
N GLU A 363 27.61 2.54 -16.14
CA GLU A 363 27.91 1.70 -17.32
C GLU A 363 26.67 1.48 -18.23
N LEU A 364 25.45 1.66 -17.73
CA LEU A 364 24.19 1.44 -18.48
C LEU A 364 23.51 2.73 -18.98
N GLY A 365 23.93 3.90 -18.48
CA GLY A 365 23.32 5.22 -18.75
C GLY A 365 23.32 5.68 -20.22
N ALA A 366 24.08 5.04 -21.11
CA ALA A 366 24.17 5.42 -22.51
C ALA A 366 22.98 4.94 -23.39
N TYR A 367 22.14 3.99 -22.93
CA TYR A 367 21.11 3.36 -23.79
C TYR A 367 19.66 3.79 -23.52
N VAL A 368 19.35 4.41 -22.37
CA VAL A 368 17.96 4.74 -21.96
C VAL A 368 17.51 6.16 -22.37
N VAL A 369 18.44 7.11 -22.49
CA VAL A 369 18.13 8.55 -22.71
C VAL A 369 17.33 8.82 -23.98
N ALA A 370 17.40 7.95 -24.99
CA ALA A 370 16.73 8.18 -26.26
C ALA A 370 15.32 7.54 -26.35
N GLY A 371 14.80 6.92 -25.28
CA GLY A 371 13.40 6.47 -25.17
C GLY A 371 12.44 7.47 -24.50
N LEU A 372 12.96 8.38 -23.66
CA LEU A 372 12.16 9.32 -22.87
C LEU A 372 11.83 10.63 -23.62
N ALA A 373 12.45 10.89 -24.77
CA ALA A 373 12.24 12.12 -25.54
C ALA A 373 10.94 12.18 -26.38
N THR A 374 10.08 11.14 -26.38
CA THR A 374 8.89 11.06 -27.28
C THR A 374 7.51 11.10 -26.60
N GLY A 375 7.40 11.40 -25.30
CA GLY A 375 6.11 11.67 -24.66
C GLY A 375 5.26 10.44 -24.28
N GLY A 376 5.54 9.86 -23.12
CA GLY A 376 4.57 9.52 -22.07
C GLY A 376 3.38 8.54 -22.24
N THR A 377 2.98 8.04 -23.42
CA THR A 377 1.67 7.35 -23.52
C THR A 377 1.64 5.90 -24.05
N ALA A 378 2.77 5.18 -24.14
CA ALA A 378 2.78 3.83 -24.74
C ALA A 378 3.29 2.70 -23.82
N LEU A 379 2.96 2.72 -22.53
CA LEU A 379 3.37 1.66 -21.58
C LEU A 379 2.21 1.19 -20.67
N ALA A 380 1.16 0.69 -21.32
CA ALA A 380 0.15 -0.17 -20.69
C ALA A 380 -0.50 -0.98 -21.83
N ILE A 381 -0.18 -2.25 -22.06
CA ILE A 381 -0.93 -3.45 -21.63
C ILE A 381 -0.41 -4.56 -22.57
N GLY A 382 0.02 -5.77 -22.23
CA GLY A 382 0.23 -6.48 -20.99
C GLY A 382 0.61 -7.94 -21.31
N LEU A 383 1.87 -8.32 -21.05
CA LEU A 383 2.32 -9.65 -20.60
C LEU A 383 3.81 -9.60 -20.15
N ALA A 384 4.02 -8.74 -19.15
CA ALA A 384 5.03 -8.85 -18.09
C ALA A 384 4.38 -8.22 -16.85
N ALA A 385 3.29 -8.84 -16.36
CA ALA A 385 2.30 -8.17 -15.50
C ALA A 385 2.83 -7.70 -14.14
N LYS A 386 3.94 -8.27 -13.65
CA LYS A 386 4.61 -7.79 -12.43
C LYS A 386 5.56 -6.61 -12.71
N GLY A 387 6.30 -6.66 -13.82
CA GLY A 387 7.22 -5.59 -14.23
C GLY A 387 6.48 -4.31 -14.58
N ALA A 388 5.47 -4.36 -15.46
CA ALA A 388 4.77 -3.17 -15.94
C ALA A 388 3.97 -2.44 -14.83
N MET A 389 3.38 -3.19 -13.88
CA MET A 389 2.68 -2.58 -12.73
C MET A 389 3.67 -1.89 -11.79
N ASN A 390 4.81 -2.53 -11.50
CA ASN A 390 5.86 -1.93 -10.69
C ASN A 390 6.48 -0.72 -11.39
N THR A 391 6.69 -0.76 -12.71
CA THR A 391 7.16 0.38 -13.50
C THR A 391 6.15 1.53 -13.49
N ALA A 392 4.85 1.25 -13.67
CA ALA A 392 3.82 2.28 -13.63
C ALA A 392 3.69 2.92 -12.23
N LEU A 393 3.79 2.11 -11.16
CA LEU A 393 3.83 2.60 -9.79
C LEU A 393 5.10 3.41 -9.51
N ALA A 394 6.27 2.95 -9.96
CA ALA A 394 7.54 3.68 -9.86
C ALA A 394 7.49 4.98 -10.66
N ALA A 395 6.85 4.99 -11.84
CA ALA A 395 6.72 6.18 -12.67
C ALA A 395 5.77 7.19 -12.03
N GLY A 396 4.63 6.72 -11.51
CA GLY A 396 3.70 7.53 -10.74
C GLY A 396 4.36 8.11 -9.49
N LYS A 397 5.18 7.33 -8.78
CA LYS A 397 5.96 7.79 -7.62
C LYS A 397 7.03 8.81 -8.03
N ALA A 398 7.79 8.57 -9.10
CA ALA A 398 8.80 9.50 -9.59
C ALA A 398 8.18 10.83 -10.05
N ASP A 399 7.05 10.81 -10.76
CA ASP A 399 6.33 12.03 -11.16
C ASP A 399 5.74 12.78 -9.96
N ALA A 400 5.24 12.04 -8.96
CA ALA A 400 4.78 12.61 -7.70
C ALA A 400 5.91 13.30 -6.93
N MET A 401 7.06 12.64 -6.85
CA MET A 401 8.24 13.18 -6.17
C MET A 401 8.80 14.39 -6.90
N GLN A 402 8.85 14.34 -8.23
CA GLN A 402 9.21 15.47 -9.07
C GLN A 402 8.25 16.65 -8.88
N SER A 403 6.95 16.39 -8.80
CA SER A 403 5.93 17.42 -8.54
C SER A 403 6.08 18.01 -7.14
N ALA A 404 6.31 17.18 -6.10
CA ALA A 404 6.52 17.65 -4.75
C ALA A 404 7.81 18.50 -4.62
N TYR A 405 8.91 18.08 -5.26
CA TYR A 405 10.12 18.90 -5.37
C TYR A 405 9.84 20.22 -6.09
N GLY A 406 9.12 20.15 -7.22
CA GLY A 406 8.70 21.30 -8.01
C GLY A 406 7.67 22.22 -7.36
N ALA A 407 7.12 21.87 -6.20
CA ALA A 407 6.19 22.70 -5.43
C ALA A 407 6.91 23.65 -4.44
N THR A 408 8.25 23.60 -4.39
CA THR A 408 9.07 24.26 -3.36
C THR A 408 9.56 25.65 -3.78
N THR A 409 9.28 26.72 -3.04
CA THR A 409 9.80 28.07 -3.34
C THR A 409 11.10 28.41 -2.60
N THR A 410 11.40 27.68 -1.51
CA THR A 410 12.62 27.85 -0.69
C THR A 410 13.14 26.50 -0.20
N GLU A 411 14.44 26.35 0.03
CA GLU A 411 15.04 25.08 0.49
C GLU A 411 14.45 24.58 1.83
N GLU A 412 14.13 25.49 2.76
CA GLU A 412 13.55 25.15 4.08
C GLU A 412 12.15 24.53 4.01
N MET A 413 11.38 24.89 2.97
CA MET A 413 10.03 24.40 2.72
C MET A 413 10.00 23.26 1.71
N SER A 414 11.16 22.65 1.43
CA SER A 414 11.25 21.52 0.52
C SER A 414 10.51 20.32 1.09
N LEU A 415 9.62 19.74 0.28
CA LEU A 415 8.91 18.52 0.63
C LEU A 415 9.81 17.29 0.48
N ILE A 416 10.66 17.30 -0.54
CA ILE A 416 11.48 16.18 -1.00
C ILE A 416 12.81 16.73 -1.51
N THR A 417 13.91 16.04 -1.22
CA THR A 417 15.23 16.46 -1.72
C THR A 417 15.41 16.09 -3.20
N GLU A 418 16.30 16.79 -3.90
CA GLU A 418 16.68 16.42 -5.26
C GLU A 418 17.24 14.99 -5.32
N GLY A 419 18.02 14.58 -4.31
CA GLY A 419 18.54 13.22 -4.19
C GLY A 419 17.43 12.16 -4.14
N GLN A 420 16.29 12.45 -3.51
CA GLN A 420 15.14 11.55 -3.47
C GLN A 420 14.40 11.47 -4.81
N VAL A 421 14.30 12.59 -5.53
CA VAL A 421 13.76 12.58 -6.91
C VAL A 421 14.66 11.75 -7.82
N ASN A 422 15.97 11.96 -7.74
CA ASN A 422 16.96 11.21 -8.51
C ASN A 422 16.94 9.72 -8.14
N ALA A 423 16.79 9.38 -6.85
CA ALA A 423 16.65 8.01 -6.40
C ALA A 423 15.35 7.35 -6.92
N ALA A 424 14.23 8.07 -6.94
CA ALA A 424 12.98 7.54 -7.50
C ALA A 424 13.01 7.42 -9.03
N GLN A 425 13.69 8.35 -9.71
CA GLN A 425 13.95 8.24 -11.14
C GLN A 425 14.91 7.08 -11.44
N ALA A 426 15.94 6.86 -10.60
CA ALA A 426 16.82 5.72 -10.70
C ALA A 426 16.07 4.40 -10.41
N GLU A 427 15.19 4.35 -9.41
CA GLU A 427 14.30 3.22 -9.11
C GLU A 427 13.36 2.95 -10.30
N LEU A 428 12.83 3.99 -10.94
CA LEU A 428 12.04 3.87 -12.17
C LEU A 428 12.91 3.33 -13.32
N ILE A 429 14.11 3.87 -13.53
CA ILE A 429 15.04 3.43 -14.57
C ILE A 429 15.46 2.00 -14.34
N GLU A 430 15.71 1.60 -13.09
CA GLU A 430 16.08 0.24 -12.67
C GLU A 430 14.91 -0.71 -12.83
N THR A 431 13.71 -0.34 -12.37
CA THR A 431 12.50 -1.15 -12.52
C THR A 431 12.16 -1.30 -14.00
N ALA A 432 12.32 -0.23 -14.78
CA ALA A 432 12.21 -0.25 -16.22
C ALA A 432 13.34 -1.04 -16.87
N ALA A 433 14.57 -1.01 -16.36
CA ALA A 433 15.74 -1.71 -16.87
C ALA A 433 15.68 -3.21 -16.57
N PHE A 434 15.17 -3.65 -15.41
CA PHE A 434 14.92 -5.06 -15.12
C PHE A 434 13.73 -5.57 -15.91
N ALA A 435 12.65 -4.78 -16.00
CA ALA A 435 11.58 -5.09 -16.92
C ALA A 435 12.08 -5.17 -18.37
N LEU A 436 13.03 -4.31 -18.77
CA LEU A 436 13.64 -4.27 -20.09
C LEU A 436 14.69 -5.37 -20.29
N ILE A 437 15.49 -5.76 -19.30
CA ILE A 437 16.48 -6.86 -19.36
C ILE A 437 15.75 -8.20 -19.50
N ASP A 438 14.65 -8.38 -18.75
CA ASP A 438 13.74 -9.51 -18.92
C ASP A 438 13.10 -9.52 -20.33
N THR A 439 12.99 -8.36 -20.97
CA THR A 439 12.37 -8.19 -22.30
C THR A 439 13.39 -8.20 -23.45
N VAL A 440 14.65 -7.79 -23.22
CA VAL A 440 15.74 -7.64 -24.20
C VAL A 440 16.53 -8.94 -24.37
N PHE A 441 16.52 -9.84 -23.37
CA PHE A 441 16.82 -11.26 -23.62
C PHE A 441 15.70 -11.98 -24.40
N ALA A 442 14.54 -11.34 -24.61
CA ALA A 442 13.39 -11.93 -25.31
C ALA A 442 13.11 -11.36 -26.72
N ALA A 443 13.63 -10.18 -27.13
CA ALA A 443 13.85 -9.74 -28.52
C ALA A 443 14.17 -8.23 -28.62
N GLY A 444 15.12 -7.84 -29.49
CA GLY A 444 15.23 -6.46 -30.02
C GLY A 444 14.29 -6.23 -31.22
N ALA A 445 13.93 -5.03 -31.69
CA ALA A 445 14.31 -3.65 -31.37
C ALA A 445 13.29 -2.64 -32.02
N VAL A 446 13.46 -1.34 -31.73
CA VAL A 446 13.14 -0.12 -32.54
C VAL A 446 11.90 0.76 -32.20
N ARG A 447 12.09 2.10 -32.33
CA ARG A 447 11.25 3.31 -32.01
C ARG A 447 10.25 3.77 -33.11
N GLY A 448 9.25 4.59 -32.74
CA GLY A 448 8.83 5.78 -33.53
C GLY A 448 7.40 6.39 -33.42
N ALA A 449 7.21 7.35 -32.49
CA ALA A 449 6.42 8.62 -32.47
C ALA A 449 4.91 8.82 -32.86
N LEU A 450 4.28 9.58 -31.93
CA LEU A 450 3.01 10.35 -31.83
C LEU A 450 2.62 11.31 -32.99
N ARG A 451 1.30 11.46 -33.26
CA ARG A 451 0.63 12.74 -33.62
C ARG A 451 -0.91 12.64 -33.57
N GLU A 452 -1.55 13.76 -33.19
CA GLU A 452 -3.00 14.08 -33.25
C GLU A 452 -3.87 13.79 -32.01
N VAL A 453 -3.55 14.52 -30.93
CA VAL A 453 -4.55 15.00 -29.96
C VAL A 453 -4.68 16.50 -30.15
N LEU A 454 -5.61 16.92 -30.99
CA LEU A 454 -6.19 18.26 -31.01
C LEU A 454 -7.57 18.14 -31.66
N HIS A 455 -8.61 17.96 -30.83
CA HIS A 455 -9.93 18.59 -30.96
C HIS A 455 -10.89 18.00 -29.93
N PHE A 456 -10.54 18.34 -28.69
CA PHE A 456 -11.41 18.31 -27.55
C PHE A 456 -12.43 19.48 -27.68
N GLU A 457 -13.48 19.40 -26.88
CA GLU A 457 -13.87 20.51 -25.99
C GLU A 457 -15.14 21.30 -26.32
N LYS A 458 -15.67 21.34 -27.54
CA LYS A 458 -16.84 22.23 -27.78
C LYS A 458 -18.24 21.62 -27.61
N ALA A 459 -18.39 20.30 -27.62
CA ALA A 459 -19.73 19.66 -27.56
C ALA A 459 -20.12 19.12 -26.17
N ALA A 460 -19.18 19.09 -25.21
CA ALA A 460 -19.36 18.43 -23.91
C ALA A 460 -20.06 19.30 -22.86
N ALA A 461 -20.11 20.62 -23.03
CA ALA A 461 -20.59 21.53 -21.98
C ALA A 461 -22.12 21.68 -21.90
N GLU A 462 -22.88 21.41 -22.96
CA GLU A 462 -24.31 21.78 -23.01
C GLU A 462 -25.29 20.61 -22.76
N GLY A 463 -24.79 19.36 -22.73
CA GLY A 463 -25.60 18.17 -22.43
C GLY A 463 -25.71 17.82 -20.93
N ALA A 464 -24.73 18.24 -20.13
CA ALA A 464 -24.58 17.83 -18.73
C ALA A 464 -25.68 18.36 -17.79
N THR A 465 -26.24 19.55 -18.07
CA THR A 465 -27.17 20.23 -17.16
C THR A 465 -28.59 19.66 -17.22
N ARG A 466 -28.99 19.03 -18.33
CA ARG A 466 -30.36 18.50 -18.52
C ARG A 466 -30.52 17.03 -18.11
N ALA A 467 -29.44 16.25 -18.10
CA ALA A 467 -29.45 14.84 -17.68
C ALA A 467 -29.43 14.66 -16.14
N ALA A 468 -28.80 15.58 -15.41
CA ALA A 468 -28.57 15.48 -13.97
C ALA A 468 -29.86 15.51 -13.10
N THR A 469 -30.95 16.11 -13.59
CA THR A 469 -32.22 16.20 -12.82
C THR A 469 -33.13 14.98 -13.03
N ALA A 470 -33.02 14.28 -14.17
CA ALA A 470 -33.79 13.07 -14.46
C ALA A 470 -33.11 11.78 -13.96
N ALA A 471 -31.77 11.75 -13.93
CA ALA A 471 -30.99 10.55 -13.57
C ALA A 471 -31.10 10.15 -12.09
N ASN A 472 -31.11 11.11 -11.15
CA ASN A 472 -31.05 10.80 -9.71
C ASN A 472 -32.27 10.02 -9.17
N LYS A 473 -33.42 10.06 -9.85
CA LYS A 473 -34.64 9.32 -9.46
C LYS A 473 -34.77 7.95 -10.16
N TRP A 474 -33.95 7.69 -11.19
CA TRP A 474 -33.93 6.48 -12.02
C TRP A 474 -32.74 5.55 -11.65
N MET A 475 -31.58 6.11 -11.30
CA MET A 475 -30.33 5.35 -11.09
C MET A 475 -30.30 4.38 -9.90
N ALA A 476 -31.07 4.59 -8.83
CA ALA A 476 -31.11 3.62 -7.72
C ALA A 476 -31.85 2.32 -8.10
N LYS A 477 -32.74 2.37 -9.10
CA LYS A 477 -33.48 1.20 -9.61
C LYS A 477 -32.83 0.61 -10.86
N GLU A 478 -31.95 1.36 -11.52
CA GLU A 478 -31.31 0.99 -12.79
C GLU A 478 -29.84 0.61 -12.66
N ALA A 479 -29.13 0.93 -11.56
CA ALA A 479 -27.75 0.46 -11.36
C ALA A 479 -27.57 -1.08 -11.44
N ALA A 480 -28.58 -1.85 -11.07
CA ALA A 480 -28.58 -3.32 -11.23
C ALA A 480 -28.89 -3.79 -12.67
N LYS A 481 -29.62 -2.98 -13.44
CA LYS A 481 -29.94 -3.23 -14.86
C LYS A 481 -28.90 -2.63 -15.82
N GLU A 482 -28.22 -1.56 -15.43
CA GLU A 482 -27.16 -0.87 -16.19
C GLU A 482 -25.88 -1.70 -16.25
N ALA A 483 -25.45 -2.34 -15.15
CA ALA A 483 -24.31 -3.27 -15.21
C ALA A 483 -24.57 -4.43 -16.19
N THR A 484 -25.83 -4.86 -16.30
CA THR A 484 -26.28 -5.87 -17.27
C THR A 484 -26.34 -5.30 -18.70
N ALA A 485 -26.80 -4.05 -18.85
CA ALA A 485 -26.91 -3.36 -20.14
C ALA A 485 -25.54 -2.92 -20.73
N GLU A 486 -24.60 -2.54 -19.88
CA GLU A 486 -23.23 -2.15 -20.22
C GLU A 486 -22.38 -3.37 -20.61
N ALA A 487 -22.55 -4.49 -19.90
CA ALA A 487 -21.98 -5.77 -20.33
C ALA A 487 -22.61 -6.24 -21.67
N LYS A 488 -23.93 -6.04 -21.89
CA LYS A 488 -24.57 -6.31 -23.19
C LYS A 488 -24.09 -5.40 -24.32
N SER A 489 -23.75 -4.14 -24.04
CA SER A 489 -23.29 -3.19 -25.06
C SER A 489 -21.80 -3.37 -25.40
N ALA A 490 -20.98 -3.83 -24.45
CA ALA A 490 -19.58 -4.21 -24.68
C ALA A 490 -19.44 -5.55 -25.43
N LEU A 491 -20.48 -6.39 -25.41
CA LEU A 491 -20.45 -7.74 -25.95
C LEU A 491 -20.09 -7.83 -27.45
N PRO A 492 -20.64 -7.00 -28.37
CA PRO A 492 -20.29 -7.08 -29.79
C PRO A 492 -18.82 -6.70 -30.07
N ALA A 493 -18.27 -5.73 -29.33
CA ALA A 493 -16.86 -5.34 -29.47
C ALA A 493 -15.91 -6.45 -29.01
N LEU A 494 -16.24 -7.12 -27.90
CA LEU A 494 -15.48 -8.26 -27.40
C LEU A 494 -15.65 -9.52 -28.27
N GLN A 495 -16.82 -9.71 -28.90
CA GLN A 495 -17.02 -10.77 -29.90
C GLN A 495 -16.15 -10.52 -31.14
N ALA A 496 -16.06 -9.27 -31.61
CA ALA A 496 -15.21 -8.90 -32.72
C ALA A 496 -13.71 -9.10 -32.38
N GLU A 497 -13.30 -8.71 -31.17
CA GLU A 497 -11.92 -8.91 -30.70
C GLU A 497 -11.57 -10.40 -30.57
N ALA A 498 -12.47 -11.22 -30.02
CA ALA A 498 -12.27 -12.67 -29.94
C ALA A 498 -12.24 -13.33 -31.32
N ALA A 499 -13.06 -12.88 -32.27
CA ALA A 499 -13.04 -13.35 -33.65
C ALA A 499 -11.73 -12.96 -34.37
N ASN A 500 -11.24 -11.73 -34.16
CA ASN A 500 -9.97 -11.26 -34.71
C ASN A 500 -8.78 -12.05 -34.14
N ALA A 501 -8.78 -12.31 -32.83
CA ALA A 501 -7.75 -13.14 -32.18
C ALA A 501 -7.77 -14.58 -32.69
N GLN A 502 -8.96 -15.16 -32.90
CA GLN A 502 -9.12 -16.49 -33.50
C GLN A 502 -8.62 -16.54 -34.95
N LYS A 503 -8.94 -15.54 -35.76
CA LYS A 503 -8.44 -15.42 -37.13
C LYS A 503 -6.92 -15.27 -37.17
N ALA A 504 -6.35 -14.45 -36.30
CA ALA A 504 -4.90 -14.30 -36.17
C ALA A 504 -4.21 -15.63 -35.79
N LEU A 505 -4.86 -16.47 -34.98
CA LEU A 505 -4.39 -17.83 -34.69
C LEU A 505 -4.45 -18.76 -35.91
N GLU A 506 -5.52 -18.69 -36.70
CA GLU A 506 -5.66 -19.47 -37.94
C GLU A 506 -4.65 -19.04 -39.02
N ASP A 507 -4.41 -17.74 -39.16
CA ASP A 507 -3.42 -17.17 -40.06
C ASP A 507 -2.00 -17.56 -39.61
N ALA A 508 -1.71 -17.49 -38.30
CA ALA A 508 -0.44 -17.95 -37.74
C ALA A 508 -0.22 -19.45 -37.95
N ARG A 509 -1.27 -20.28 -37.79
CA ARG A 509 -1.20 -21.74 -38.04
C ARG A 509 -0.99 -22.06 -39.51
N SER A 510 -1.66 -21.34 -40.41
CA SER A 510 -1.50 -21.50 -41.86
C SER A 510 -0.10 -21.08 -42.32
N ALA A 511 0.41 -19.96 -41.80
CA ALA A 511 1.78 -19.51 -42.05
C ALA A 511 2.83 -20.49 -41.49
N ALA A 512 2.54 -21.15 -40.36
CA ALA A 512 3.41 -22.19 -39.82
C ALA A 512 3.42 -23.49 -40.65
N GLN A 513 2.32 -23.82 -41.32
CA GLN A 513 2.24 -25.00 -42.20
C GLN A 513 2.99 -24.80 -43.53
N SER A 514 3.10 -23.55 -44.00
CA SER A 514 3.84 -23.21 -45.22
C SER A 514 5.29 -22.77 -44.97
N ALA A 515 5.70 -22.64 -43.71
CA ALA A 515 7.05 -22.22 -43.31
C ALA A 515 8.10 -23.27 -43.71
N THR A 516 9.24 -22.79 -44.20
CA THR A 516 10.42 -23.66 -44.44
C THR A 516 10.97 -24.20 -43.10
N PRO A 517 11.82 -25.25 -43.11
CA PRO A 517 12.42 -25.79 -41.90
C PRO A 517 13.17 -24.74 -41.05
N GLU A 518 13.76 -23.70 -41.67
CA GLU A 518 14.45 -22.60 -40.97
C GLU A 518 13.49 -21.57 -40.34
N GLU A 519 12.29 -21.39 -40.90
CA GLU A 519 11.26 -20.45 -40.41
C GLU A 519 10.32 -21.08 -39.36
N SER A 520 10.33 -22.41 -39.28
CA SER A 520 9.44 -23.23 -38.43
C SER A 520 9.42 -22.79 -36.95
N ALA A 521 10.56 -22.40 -36.37
CA ALA A 521 10.64 -21.96 -34.98
C ALA A 521 9.96 -20.61 -34.73
N ARG A 522 10.07 -19.66 -35.67
CA ARG A 522 9.40 -18.34 -35.58
C ARG A 522 7.90 -18.47 -35.78
N ALA A 523 7.49 -19.33 -36.71
CA ALA A 523 6.09 -19.59 -36.97
C ALA A 523 5.42 -20.34 -35.80
N ALA A 524 6.11 -21.31 -35.16
CA ALA A 524 5.62 -21.96 -33.94
C ALA A 524 5.44 -20.99 -32.77
N ALA A 525 6.36 -20.02 -32.60
CA ALA A 525 6.21 -18.97 -31.59
C ALA A 525 5.04 -18.01 -31.89
N ALA A 526 4.80 -17.68 -33.17
CA ALA A 526 3.64 -16.87 -33.57
C ALA A 526 2.32 -17.61 -33.32
N VAL A 527 2.24 -18.90 -33.61
CA VAL A 527 1.09 -19.76 -33.28
C VAL A 527 0.81 -19.74 -31.78
N LYS A 528 1.84 -19.91 -30.95
CA LYS A 528 1.69 -19.92 -29.48
C LYS A 528 1.17 -18.58 -28.94
N ARG A 529 1.71 -17.44 -29.40
CA ARG A 529 1.23 -16.10 -28.99
C ARG A 529 -0.22 -15.86 -29.42
N ALA A 530 -0.57 -16.27 -30.63
CA ALA A 530 -1.92 -16.14 -31.14
C ALA A 530 -2.91 -17.07 -30.38
N GLU A 531 -2.45 -18.21 -29.89
CA GLU A 531 -3.22 -19.15 -29.06
C GLU A 531 -3.52 -18.54 -27.69
N GLU A 532 -2.50 -18.02 -27.00
CA GLU A 532 -2.64 -17.32 -25.71
C GLU A 532 -3.55 -16.07 -25.81
N ALA A 533 -3.41 -15.29 -26.89
CA ALA A 533 -4.27 -14.14 -27.16
C ALA A 533 -5.73 -14.54 -27.43
N SER A 534 -5.95 -15.62 -28.20
CA SER A 534 -7.27 -16.16 -28.48
C SER A 534 -7.95 -16.69 -27.21
N GLU A 535 -7.23 -17.42 -26.35
CA GLU A 535 -7.76 -17.91 -25.06
C GLU A 535 -8.15 -16.75 -24.13
N LYS A 536 -7.30 -15.73 -24.02
CA LYS A 536 -7.58 -14.54 -23.21
C LYS A 536 -8.81 -13.77 -23.69
N ALA A 537 -8.94 -13.57 -25.00
CA ALA A 537 -10.09 -12.89 -25.60
C ALA A 537 -11.39 -13.69 -25.37
N ARG A 538 -11.34 -15.03 -25.46
CA ARG A 538 -12.48 -15.90 -25.13
C ARG A 538 -12.86 -15.82 -23.64
N GLY A 539 -11.89 -15.79 -22.74
CA GLY A 539 -12.14 -15.66 -21.29
C GLY A 539 -12.83 -14.34 -20.92
N LEU A 540 -12.39 -13.22 -21.50
CA LEU A 540 -13.02 -11.91 -21.32
C LEU A 540 -14.43 -11.87 -21.92
N LEU A 541 -14.61 -12.46 -23.10
CA LEU A 541 -15.91 -12.58 -23.74
C LEU A 541 -16.88 -13.39 -22.87
N GLN A 542 -16.45 -14.53 -22.33
CA GLN A 542 -17.27 -15.37 -21.45
C GLN A 542 -17.66 -14.63 -20.15
N ALA A 543 -16.71 -14.00 -19.46
CA ALA A 543 -16.99 -13.24 -18.24
C ALA A 543 -17.98 -12.08 -18.49
N THR A 544 -17.86 -11.43 -19.66
CA THR A 544 -18.77 -10.34 -20.05
C THR A 544 -20.14 -10.87 -20.47
N GLN A 545 -20.23 -12.05 -21.10
CA GLN A 545 -21.49 -12.74 -21.37
C GLN A 545 -22.23 -13.10 -20.07
N GLU A 546 -21.50 -13.64 -19.08
CA GLU A 546 -22.06 -13.97 -17.77
C GLU A 546 -22.58 -12.73 -17.05
N ALA A 547 -21.81 -11.63 -17.05
CA ALA A 547 -22.24 -10.34 -16.52
C ALA A 547 -23.45 -9.73 -17.28
N ALA A 548 -23.47 -9.85 -18.62
CA ALA A 548 -24.56 -9.41 -19.50
C ALA A 548 -25.85 -10.23 -19.29
N GLU A 549 -25.75 -11.44 -18.76
CA GLU A 549 -26.89 -12.28 -18.38
C GLU A 549 -27.35 -12.01 -16.94
N GLY A 550 -26.74 -11.05 -16.23
CA GLY A 550 -27.04 -10.74 -14.83
C GLY A 550 -26.57 -11.85 -13.87
N LYS A 551 -25.74 -12.78 -14.34
CA LYS A 551 -25.08 -13.74 -13.46
C LYS A 551 -23.97 -12.99 -12.77
N ARG A 552 -24.05 -12.81 -11.44
CA ARG A 552 -22.86 -12.48 -10.64
C ARG A 552 -21.75 -13.42 -11.14
N VAL A 553 -20.57 -12.89 -11.48
CA VAL A 553 -19.40 -13.73 -11.71
C VAL A 553 -19.36 -14.66 -10.52
N ALA A 554 -19.70 -15.91 -10.74
CA ALA A 554 -19.71 -16.87 -9.65
C ALA A 554 -18.27 -16.84 -9.16
N ARG A 555 -18.06 -16.42 -7.89
CA ARG A 555 -16.77 -16.68 -7.24
C ARG A 555 -16.40 -18.10 -7.62
N ALA A 556 -15.19 -18.30 -8.15
CA ALA A 556 -14.73 -19.61 -8.60
C ALA A 556 -15.22 -20.62 -7.56
N ALA A 557 -16.11 -21.53 -7.98
CA ALA A 557 -16.90 -22.31 -7.03
C ALA A 557 -15.90 -22.90 -6.03
N PRO A 558 -16.05 -22.60 -4.73
CA PRO A 558 -15.05 -23.02 -3.76
C PRO A 558 -14.81 -24.51 -3.97
N VAL A 559 -13.54 -24.94 -3.92
CA VAL A 559 -13.26 -26.37 -3.82
C VAL A 559 -13.82 -26.79 -2.46
N VAL A 560 -15.07 -27.22 -2.46
CA VAL A 560 -15.81 -27.61 -1.27
C VAL A 560 -15.31 -29.00 -0.90
N ASP A 561 -14.63 -29.11 0.24
CA ASP A 561 -14.56 -30.39 0.92
C ASP A 561 -16.02 -30.77 1.23
N PRO A 562 -16.57 -31.84 0.62
CA PRO A 562 -17.96 -32.22 0.81
C PRO A 562 -18.27 -32.59 2.25
N ASN A 563 -17.24 -32.82 3.08
CA ASN A 563 -17.37 -33.18 4.48
C ASN A 563 -16.94 -32.05 5.43
N GLY A 564 -16.13 -31.08 5.00
CA GLY A 564 -15.61 -30.00 5.86
C GLY A 564 -16.62 -28.93 6.28
N LEU A 565 -16.13 -27.86 6.93
CA LEU A 565 -16.93 -26.67 7.29
C LEU A 565 -17.43 -25.93 6.05
N GLY A 566 -16.76 -26.08 4.91
CA GLY A 566 -17.19 -25.57 3.62
C GLY A 566 -18.41 -26.30 3.00
N SER A 567 -18.93 -27.35 3.63
CA SER A 567 -20.01 -28.16 3.07
C SER A 567 -21.41 -27.60 3.33
N LYS A 568 -22.33 -27.83 2.39
CA LYS A 568 -23.75 -27.45 2.54
C LYS A 568 -24.38 -28.05 3.81
N ALA A 569 -24.04 -29.30 4.12
CA ALA A 569 -24.55 -29.98 5.32
C ALA A 569 -24.11 -29.27 6.60
N SER A 570 -22.87 -28.78 6.63
CA SER A 570 -22.35 -27.98 7.74
C SER A 570 -23.13 -26.66 7.90
N TYR A 571 -23.38 -25.94 6.80
CA TYR A 571 -24.15 -24.69 6.83
C TYR A 571 -25.58 -24.88 7.34
N ASP A 572 -26.33 -25.81 6.74
CA ASP A 572 -27.74 -26.04 7.08
C ASP A 572 -27.91 -26.39 8.56
N ALA A 573 -26.99 -27.20 9.09
CA ALA A 573 -27.08 -27.67 10.45
C ALA A 573 -26.60 -26.59 11.47
N THR A 574 -25.69 -25.69 11.09
CA THR A 574 -25.35 -24.49 11.88
C THR A 574 -26.52 -23.50 11.93
N VAL A 575 -27.15 -23.20 10.78
CA VAL A 575 -28.36 -22.35 10.72
C VAL A 575 -29.48 -22.91 11.59
N LYS A 576 -29.70 -24.23 11.53
CA LYS A 576 -30.70 -24.92 12.35
C LYS A 576 -30.41 -24.75 13.84
N ALA A 577 -29.16 -24.91 14.27
CA ALA A 577 -28.76 -24.74 15.67
C ALA A 577 -28.96 -23.28 16.12
N ALA A 578 -28.44 -22.30 15.37
CA ALA A 578 -28.58 -20.89 15.71
C ALA A 578 -30.04 -20.45 15.88
N ARG A 579 -30.91 -20.80 14.93
CA ARG A 579 -32.34 -20.47 15.03
C ARG A 579 -33.03 -21.12 16.21
N LYS A 580 -32.69 -22.37 16.50
CA LYS A 580 -33.30 -23.13 17.60
C LYS A 580 -32.84 -22.58 18.96
N GLU A 581 -31.56 -22.26 19.09
CA GLU A 581 -30.95 -22.00 20.40
C GLU A 581 -30.94 -20.52 20.78
N ILE A 582 -30.80 -19.61 19.80
CA ILE A 582 -30.67 -18.18 20.07
C ILE A 582 -31.61 -17.30 19.25
N GLY A 583 -32.26 -17.80 18.20
CA GLY A 583 -33.06 -16.99 17.27
C GLY A 583 -34.12 -16.11 17.92
N SER A 584 -34.95 -16.65 18.82
CA SER A 584 -35.98 -15.87 19.52
C SER A 584 -35.44 -15.06 20.71
N ALA A 585 -34.31 -15.47 21.28
CA ALA A 585 -33.72 -14.86 22.47
C ALA A 585 -32.68 -13.77 22.14
N TRP A 586 -32.20 -13.68 20.90
CA TRP A 586 -31.07 -12.81 20.51
C TRP A 586 -31.18 -11.37 21.02
N LYS A 587 -32.36 -10.77 20.84
CA LYS A 587 -32.60 -9.36 21.24
C LYS A 587 -32.63 -9.15 22.76
N THR A 588 -32.93 -10.19 23.54
CA THR A 588 -33.02 -10.12 25.01
C THR A 588 -31.76 -10.61 25.71
N MET A 589 -30.85 -11.25 24.98
CA MET A 589 -29.56 -11.72 25.51
C MET A 589 -28.60 -10.55 25.76
N THR A 590 -27.80 -10.67 26.80
CA THR A 590 -26.62 -9.83 27.04
C THR A 590 -25.51 -10.16 26.03
N SER A 591 -24.53 -9.27 25.86
CA SER A 591 -23.39 -9.52 24.96
C SER A 591 -22.61 -10.78 25.32
N ALA A 592 -22.41 -11.05 26.61
CA ALA A 592 -21.74 -12.27 27.09
C ALA A 592 -22.54 -13.55 26.78
N GLU A 593 -23.87 -13.51 26.90
CA GLU A 593 -24.71 -14.64 26.52
C GLU A 593 -24.67 -14.89 25.00
N ARG A 594 -24.69 -13.81 24.19
CA ARG A 594 -24.60 -13.89 22.73
C ARG A 594 -23.28 -14.53 22.33
N GLU A 595 -22.17 -14.06 22.89
CA GLU A 595 -20.84 -14.63 22.69
C GLU A 595 -20.83 -16.13 22.98
N ALA A 596 -21.15 -16.51 24.22
CA ALA A 596 -21.06 -17.88 24.68
C ALA A 596 -21.90 -18.83 23.81
N LYS A 597 -23.08 -18.40 23.36
CA LYS A 597 -23.94 -19.21 22.51
C LYS A 597 -23.45 -19.29 21.06
N VAL A 598 -23.04 -18.17 20.46
CA VAL A 598 -22.53 -18.18 19.07
C VAL A 598 -21.26 -19.02 19.00
N VAL A 599 -20.32 -18.81 19.92
CA VAL A 599 -19.09 -19.59 20.02
C VAL A 599 -19.41 -21.07 20.18
N LYS A 600 -20.33 -21.43 21.09
CA LYS A 600 -20.73 -22.82 21.29
C LYS A 600 -21.33 -23.46 20.03
N ILE A 601 -22.22 -22.76 19.32
CA ILE A 601 -22.84 -23.29 18.09
C ILE A 601 -21.77 -23.63 17.04
N VAL A 602 -20.76 -22.77 16.90
CA VAL A 602 -19.70 -22.96 15.92
C VAL A 602 -18.68 -24.01 16.38
N GLN A 603 -18.30 -24.04 17.66
CA GLN A 603 -17.45 -25.09 18.24
C GLN A 603 -18.10 -26.47 18.14
N ASP A 604 -19.40 -26.61 18.44
CA ASP A 604 -20.11 -27.88 18.29
C ASP A 604 -20.06 -28.37 16.83
N ARG A 605 -20.09 -27.45 15.86
CA ARG A 605 -19.90 -27.80 14.45
C ARG A 605 -18.45 -28.20 14.14
N MET A 606 -17.48 -27.45 14.62
CA MET A 606 -16.05 -27.76 14.47
C MET A 606 -15.72 -29.15 15.03
N ALA A 607 -16.20 -29.45 16.23
CA ALA A 607 -16.04 -30.74 16.89
C ALA A 607 -16.66 -31.89 16.07
N ALA A 608 -17.82 -31.67 15.44
CA ALA A 608 -18.43 -32.66 14.55
C ALA A 608 -17.57 -32.97 13.31
N GLN A 609 -16.66 -32.06 12.94
CA GLN A 609 -15.68 -32.28 11.88
C GLN A 609 -14.32 -32.77 12.41
N GLY A 610 -14.15 -32.94 13.73
CA GLY A 610 -12.85 -33.26 14.33
C GLY A 610 -11.86 -32.09 14.27
N ILE A 611 -12.37 -30.86 14.29
CA ILE A 611 -11.57 -29.64 14.52
C ILE A 611 -11.67 -29.29 16.01
N PRO A 612 -10.55 -29.06 16.72
CA PRO A 612 -10.56 -28.78 18.15
C PRO A 612 -11.12 -27.38 18.45
N ASP A 613 -11.77 -27.26 19.61
CA ASP A 613 -12.33 -26.00 20.09
C ASP A 613 -11.26 -24.90 20.22
N PHE A 614 -11.61 -23.69 19.79
CA PHE A 614 -10.81 -22.48 19.96
C PHE A 614 -11.12 -21.78 21.29
N ALA A 615 -10.16 -21.01 21.82
CA ALA A 615 -10.45 -20.09 22.92
C ALA A 615 -11.11 -18.81 22.39
N ALA A 616 -12.29 -18.44 22.89
CA ALA A 616 -12.88 -17.14 22.55
C ALA A 616 -12.20 -16.03 23.37
N VAL A 617 -11.76 -14.98 22.70
CA VAL A 617 -11.10 -13.84 23.33
C VAL A 617 -11.82 -12.56 22.94
N ILE A 618 -12.45 -11.91 23.91
CA ILE A 618 -13.03 -10.59 23.72
C ILE A 618 -11.90 -9.56 23.79
N HIS A 619 -11.67 -8.85 22.68
CA HIS A 619 -10.62 -7.84 22.60
C HIS A 619 -11.19 -6.43 22.65
N THR A 620 -10.38 -5.51 23.16
CA THR A 620 -10.65 -4.07 23.20
C THR A 620 -10.80 -3.51 21.77
N PRO A 621 -11.70 -2.53 21.55
CA PRO A 621 -12.19 -2.13 20.23
C PRO A 621 -11.09 -1.61 19.28
N GLY A 622 -11.26 -1.87 17.99
CA GLY A 622 -10.41 -1.25 16.94
C GLY A 622 -10.31 -2.00 15.61
N LYS A 623 -10.77 -3.25 15.54
CA LYS A 623 -10.78 -4.02 14.28
C LYS A 623 -12.17 -4.16 13.65
N GLY A 624 -13.26 -3.96 14.40
CA GLY A 624 -14.63 -3.97 13.86
C GLY A 624 -15.05 -5.33 13.28
N GLY A 625 -14.50 -6.43 13.80
CA GLY A 625 -14.63 -7.76 13.19
C GLY A 625 -14.29 -8.91 14.14
N ALA A 626 -14.25 -10.12 13.59
CA ALA A 626 -13.67 -11.29 14.25
C ALA A 626 -12.36 -11.68 13.55
N ALA A 627 -11.47 -12.41 14.23
CA ALA A 627 -10.23 -12.89 13.64
C ALA A 627 -9.76 -14.18 14.30
N ALA A 628 -9.52 -15.21 13.50
CA ALA A 628 -8.86 -16.44 13.94
C ALA A 628 -7.35 -16.23 14.13
N ASP A 629 -6.83 -16.69 15.26
CA ASP A 629 -5.40 -16.79 15.56
C ASP A 629 -5.03 -18.28 15.68
N TRP A 630 -4.26 -18.78 14.73
CA TRP A 630 -3.84 -20.18 14.69
C TRP A 630 -2.65 -20.48 15.59
N VAL A 631 -1.95 -19.45 16.08
CA VAL A 631 -0.78 -19.60 16.96
C VAL A 631 -1.23 -19.91 18.38
N THR A 632 -2.27 -19.22 18.85
CA THR A 632 -2.88 -19.43 20.17
C THR A 632 -4.14 -20.28 20.10
N TRP A 633 -4.59 -20.65 18.90
CA TRP A 633 -5.87 -21.31 18.62
C TRP A 633 -7.03 -20.58 19.30
N SER A 634 -7.10 -19.27 19.06
CA SER A 634 -8.12 -18.40 19.63
C SER A 634 -8.90 -17.64 18.56
N LEU A 635 -10.15 -17.33 18.86
CA LEU A 635 -10.97 -16.45 18.04
C LEU A 635 -11.15 -15.12 18.78
N HIS A 636 -10.68 -14.05 18.17
CA HIS A 636 -10.88 -12.71 18.68
C HIS A 636 -12.21 -12.17 18.16
N ILE A 637 -13.08 -11.68 19.05
CA ILE A 637 -14.38 -11.11 18.69
C ILE A 637 -14.45 -9.67 19.20
N ASP A 638 -14.78 -8.73 18.31
CA ASP A 638 -15.06 -7.34 18.71
C ASP A 638 -16.37 -7.28 19.51
N PRO A 639 -16.37 -6.74 20.75
CA PRO A 639 -17.57 -6.61 21.57
C PRO A 639 -18.71 -5.87 20.88
N ALA A 640 -18.41 -4.93 19.96
CA ALA A 640 -19.43 -4.20 19.22
C ALA A 640 -20.33 -5.12 18.39
N LEU A 641 -19.82 -6.25 17.90
CA LEU A 641 -20.62 -7.23 17.16
C LEU A 641 -21.71 -7.88 18.04
N LEU A 642 -21.53 -7.84 19.37
CA LEU A 642 -22.38 -8.52 20.35
C LEU A 642 -23.33 -7.55 21.07
N ASP A 643 -23.37 -6.28 20.68
CA ASP A 643 -24.20 -5.25 21.31
C ASP A 643 -25.71 -5.43 21.07
N GLY A 644 -26.07 -6.21 20.05
CA GLY A 644 -27.46 -6.52 19.66
C GLY A 644 -28.03 -5.61 18.59
N LEU A 645 -27.23 -4.66 18.09
CA LEU A 645 -27.52 -3.88 16.87
C LEU A 645 -27.29 -4.74 15.63
N HIS A 646 -26.33 -5.65 15.68
CA HIS A 646 -26.10 -6.65 14.63
C HIS A 646 -27.14 -7.77 14.66
N SER A 647 -27.48 -8.30 13.48
CA SER A 647 -28.35 -9.47 13.38
C SER A 647 -27.64 -10.72 13.88
N MET A 648 -28.41 -11.68 14.40
CA MET A 648 -27.87 -12.98 14.80
C MET A 648 -27.17 -13.66 13.61
N GLU A 649 -27.78 -13.57 12.44
CA GLU A 649 -27.28 -14.15 11.19
C GLU A 649 -25.89 -13.61 10.83
N ASP A 650 -25.68 -12.29 10.92
CA ASP A 650 -24.40 -11.66 10.61
C ASP A 650 -23.31 -12.15 11.56
N VAL A 651 -23.58 -12.13 12.87
CA VAL A 651 -22.60 -12.52 13.90
C VAL A 651 -22.24 -14.00 13.80
N VAL A 652 -23.25 -14.88 13.64
CA VAL A 652 -23.01 -16.32 13.46
C VAL A 652 -22.23 -16.57 12.17
N SER A 653 -22.56 -15.87 11.07
CA SER A 653 -21.85 -16.04 9.80
C SER A 653 -20.40 -15.59 9.87
N LEU A 654 -20.11 -14.52 10.60
CA LEU A 654 -18.76 -14.01 10.79
C LEU A 654 -17.93 -14.94 11.67
N VAL A 655 -18.47 -15.41 12.80
CA VAL A 655 -17.76 -16.40 13.65
C VAL A 655 -17.54 -17.71 12.89
N TYR A 656 -18.49 -18.10 12.04
CA TYR A 656 -18.35 -19.27 11.18
C TYR A 656 -17.28 -19.08 10.08
N HIS A 657 -17.19 -17.88 9.49
CA HIS A 657 -16.12 -17.52 8.55
C HIS A 657 -14.75 -17.77 9.19
N GLU A 658 -14.53 -17.23 10.38
CA GLU A 658 -13.25 -17.40 11.07
C GLU A 658 -12.97 -18.86 11.45
N ALA A 659 -14.01 -19.65 11.71
CA ALA A 659 -13.86 -21.08 11.96
C ALA A 659 -13.34 -21.87 10.75
N VAL A 660 -13.63 -21.42 9.52
CA VAL A 660 -13.11 -22.03 8.29
C VAL A 660 -11.58 -21.89 8.22
N HIS A 661 -11.03 -20.77 8.69
CA HIS A 661 -9.58 -20.57 8.74
C HIS A 661 -8.88 -21.63 9.61
N PHE A 662 -9.46 -22.07 10.73
CA PHE A 662 -8.89 -23.17 11.52
C PHE A 662 -8.82 -24.49 10.75
N GLU A 663 -9.82 -24.80 9.91
CA GLU A 663 -9.78 -25.97 9.02
C GLU A 663 -8.66 -25.84 7.98
N ASP A 664 -8.46 -24.64 7.43
CA ASP A 664 -7.41 -24.38 6.45
C ASP A 664 -6.02 -24.58 7.04
N PHE A 665 -5.77 -24.08 8.24
CA PHE A 665 -4.50 -24.25 8.92
C PHE A 665 -4.21 -25.72 9.24
N ILE A 666 -5.24 -26.50 9.60
CA ILE A 666 -5.11 -27.97 9.73
C ILE A 666 -4.74 -28.59 8.39
N ASN A 667 -5.39 -28.21 7.30
CA ASN A 667 -5.10 -28.75 5.98
C ASN A 667 -3.72 -28.36 5.45
N VAL A 668 -3.23 -27.16 5.75
CA VAL A 668 -1.84 -26.74 5.48
C VAL A 668 -0.85 -27.57 6.31
N ALA A 669 -1.14 -27.81 7.59
CA ALA A 669 -0.29 -28.69 8.41
C ALA A 669 -0.27 -30.13 7.85
N ARG A 670 -1.41 -30.67 7.41
CA ARG A 670 -1.50 -31.99 6.75
C ARG A 670 -0.72 -32.04 5.44
N LEU A 671 -0.74 -30.96 4.64
CA LEU A 671 0.07 -30.81 3.43
C LEU A 671 1.56 -30.94 3.78
N LYS A 672 2.03 -30.22 4.81
CA LYS A 672 3.44 -30.27 5.23
C LYS A 672 3.87 -31.60 5.83
N LEU A 673 2.98 -32.28 6.56
CA LEU A 673 3.20 -33.68 6.95
C LEU A 673 3.30 -34.61 5.71
N GLY A 674 2.54 -34.32 4.64
CA GLY A 674 2.62 -34.99 3.34
C GLY A 674 3.96 -34.82 2.64
N GLU A 675 4.61 -33.66 2.82
CA GLU A 675 5.96 -33.34 2.35
C GLU A 675 7.07 -33.96 3.25
N ASN A 676 6.70 -34.90 4.13
CA ASN A 676 7.58 -35.62 5.05
C ASN A 676 8.25 -34.77 6.15
N LEU A 677 7.69 -33.60 6.47
CA LEU A 677 8.07 -32.89 7.69
C LEU A 677 7.51 -33.64 8.91
N THR A 678 8.27 -33.65 9.99
CA THR A 678 7.81 -34.14 11.30
C THR A 678 6.82 -33.15 11.93
N PRO A 679 5.96 -33.56 12.89
CA PRO A 679 5.05 -32.64 13.57
C PRO A 679 5.76 -31.42 14.19
N SER A 680 6.93 -31.62 14.81
CA SER A 680 7.73 -30.53 15.38
C SER A 680 8.21 -29.53 14.31
N GLN A 681 8.65 -30.01 13.15
CA GLN A 681 9.05 -29.14 12.04
C GLN A 681 7.86 -28.38 11.46
N VAL A 682 6.69 -29.02 11.35
CA VAL A 682 5.46 -28.36 10.91
C VAL A 682 5.05 -27.26 11.91
N GLN A 683 5.12 -27.54 13.20
CA GLN A 683 4.84 -26.56 14.24
C GLN A 683 5.78 -25.36 14.15
N GLN A 684 7.08 -25.61 14.00
CA GLN A 684 8.08 -24.56 13.87
C GLN A 684 7.89 -23.71 12.61
N LEU A 685 7.53 -24.35 11.48
CA LEU A 685 7.33 -23.68 10.19
C LEU A 685 6.08 -22.79 10.20
N LEU A 686 4.96 -23.30 10.71
CA LEU A 686 3.66 -22.65 10.60
C LEU A 686 3.31 -21.81 11.84
N GLY A 687 3.97 -22.06 12.97
CA GLY A 687 3.62 -21.50 14.27
C GLY A 687 2.26 -22.00 14.80
N ILE A 688 1.71 -23.08 14.25
CA ILE A 688 0.38 -23.59 14.62
C ILE A 688 0.34 -24.13 16.06
N ASP A 689 -0.73 -23.84 16.80
CA ASP A 689 -0.99 -24.38 18.14
C ASP A 689 -1.00 -25.92 18.13
N GLN A 690 -0.60 -26.51 19.26
CA GLN A 690 -0.52 -27.95 19.44
C GLN A 690 -1.86 -28.67 19.16
N ARG A 691 -3.00 -28.06 19.49
CA ARG A 691 -4.34 -28.62 19.21
C ARG A 691 -4.56 -28.78 17.71
N GLY A 692 -4.31 -27.72 16.94
CA GLY A 692 -4.43 -27.74 15.48
C GLY A 692 -3.48 -28.77 14.84
N LEU A 693 -2.24 -28.83 15.33
CA LEU A 693 -1.26 -29.81 14.87
C LEU A 693 -1.70 -31.25 15.17
N THR A 694 -2.19 -31.53 16.38
CA THR A 694 -2.69 -32.86 16.75
C THR A 694 -3.88 -33.26 15.87
N ALA A 695 -4.79 -32.33 15.58
CA ALA A 695 -5.89 -32.57 14.65
C ALA A 695 -5.39 -32.90 13.24
N ALA A 696 -4.37 -32.19 12.74
CA ALA A 696 -3.73 -32.48 11.46
C ALA A 696 -3.09 -33.89 11.43
N VAL A 697 -2.37 -34.27 12.48
CA VAL A 697 -1.79 -35.63 12.61
C VAL A 697 -2.87 -36.70 12.61
N ASN A 698 -3.95 -36.50 13.38
CA ASN A 698 -5.05 -37.45 13.48
C ASN A 698 -5.82 -37.62 12.15
N ARG A 699 -5.95 -36.57 11.36
CA ARG A 699 -6.55 -36.60 10.01
C ARG A 699 -5.62 -37.15 8.93
N GLY A 700 -4.36 -37.43 9.27
CA GLY A 700 -3.36 -37.97 8.36
C GLY A 700 -2.85 -36.97 7.32
N LYS A 701 -1.77 -37.38 6.63
CA LYS A 701 -1.09 -36.60 5.57
C LYS A 701 -2.06 -36.24 4.43
N LEU A 702 -1.96 -35.03 3.91
CA LEU A 702 -2.70 -34.60 2.72
C LEU A 702 -1.86 -34.90 1.47
N LEU A 703 -2.31 -35.85 0.66
CA LEU A 703 -1.61 -36.28 -0.56
C LEU A 703 -2.09 -35.49 -1.80
N PRO A 704 -1.27 -35.35 -2.85
CA PRO A 704 -1.61 -34.58 -4.06
C PRO A 704 -2.94 -34.94 -4.75
N ALA A 705 -3.42 -36.18 -4.60
CA ALA A 705 -4.68 -36.64 -5.19
C ALA A 705 -5.94 -36.19 -4.42
N ALA A 706 -5.78 -35.66 -3.19
CA ALA A 706 -6.89 -35.19 -2.38
C ALA A 706 -7.43 -33.85 -2.92
N ALA A 707 -8.75 -33.67 -2.89
CA ALA A 707 -9.39 -32.45 -3.41
C ALA A 707 -8.90 -31.19 -2.68
N GLU A 708 -8.58 -31.31 -1.39
CA GLU A 708 -8.15 -30.22 -0.52
C GLU A 708 -6.67 -29.83 -0.75
N TYR A 709 -5.87 -30.67 -1.43
CA TYR A 709 -4.43 -30.46 -1.60
C TYR A 709 -4.11 -29.14 -2.30
N THR A 710 -4.74 -28.89 -3.46
CA THR A 710 -4.52 -27.67 -4.25
C THR A 710 -4.81 -26.43 -3.43
N ARG A 711 -5.86 -26.50 -2.61
CA ARG A 711 -6.28 -25.39 -1.76
C ARG A 711 -5.33 -25.16 -0.60
N ALA A 712 -4.98 -26.21 0.15
CA ALA A 712 -3.99 -26.13 1.22
C ALA A 712 -2.66 -25.56 0.71
N LYS A 713 -2.25 -25.95 -0.50
CA LYS A 713 -1.06 -25.42 -1.15
C LYS A 713 -1.20 -23.93 -1.46
N ALA A 714 -2.32 -23.48 -2.02
CA ALA A 714 -2.55 -22.07 -2.33
C ALA A 714 -2.55 -21.20 -1.06
N VAL A 715 -3.18 -21.66 0.03
CA VAL A 715 -3.15 -20.99 1.34
C VAL A 715 -1.72 -20.93 1.88
N PHE A 716 -0.96 -22.04 1.80
CA PHE A 716 0.44 -22.04 2.22
C PHE A 716 1.28 -21.02 1.45
N GLU A 717 1.18 -20.99 0.13
CA GLU A 717 1.94 -20.05 -0.71
C GLU A 717 1.55 -18.60 -0.44
N SER A 718 0.27 -18.33 -0.13
CA SER A 718 -0.24 -17.01 0.22
C SER A 718 0.34 -16.49 1.54
N ILE A 719 0.37 -17.31 2.59
CA ILE A 719 0.72 -16.86 3.94
C ILE A 719 2.22 -16.99 4.23
N TRP A 720 2.85 -18.10 3.84
CA TRP A 720 4.25 -18.42 4.16
C TRP A 720 5.17 -18.57 2.95
N GLY A 721 4.61 -18.84 1.76
CA GLY A 721 5.40 -19.15 0.58
C GLY A 721 5.60 -17.97 -0.38
N VAL A 722 5.71 -18.28 -1.67
CA VAL A 722 6.19 -17.34 -2.69
C VAL A 722 5.23 -16.17 -2.96
N ASN A 723 3.96 -16.28 -2.55
CA ASN A 723 2.94 -15.25 -2.75
C ASN A 723 2.73 -14.35 -1.53
N LYS A 724 3.48 -14.55 -0.44
CA LYS A 724 3.40 -13.71 0.76
C LYS A 724 3.56 -12.22 0.48
N GLY A 725 4.50 -11.84 -0.38
CA GLY A 725 4.70 -10.43 -0.76
C GLY A 725 3.48 -9.81 -1.45
N ALA A 726 2.78 -10.58 -2.31
CA ALA A 726 1.57 -10.14 -2.98
C ALA A 726 0.39 -10.01 -2.00
N ARG A 727 0.25 -10.97 -1.09
CA ARG A 727 -0.70 -10.91 0.02
C ARG A 727 -0.48 -9.66 0.87
N ASP A 728 0.74 -9.43 1.34
CA ASP A 728 1.09 -8.27 2.16
C ASP A 728 0.82 -6.94 1.43
N ALA A 729 1.00 -6.88 0.10
CA ALA A 729 0.65 -5.73 -0.71
C ALA A 729 -0.86 -5.48 -0.76
N ILE A 730 -1.69 -6.53 -0.82
CA ILE A 730 -3.16 -6.42 -0.74
C ILE A 730 -3.59 -5.87 0.62
N TYR A 731 -3.07 -6.40 1.72
CA TYR A 731 -3.35 -5.88 3.07
C TYR A 731 -2.95 -4.42 3.23
N ARG A 732 -1.76 -4.05 2.73
CA ARG A 732 -1.28 -2.67 2.74
C ARG A 732 -2.20 -1.77 1.95
N THR A 733 -2.58 -2.18 0.74
CA THR A 733 -3.48 -1.43 -0.13
C THR A 733 -4.84 -1.24 0.54
N MET A 734 -5.43 -2.30 1.10
CA MET A 734 -6.71 -2.25 1.82
C MET A 734 -6.66 -1.28 3.02
N THR A 735 -5.55 -1.29 3.76
CA THR A 735 -5.36 -0.38 4.90
C THR A 735 -5.27 1.08 4.43
N LEU A 736 -4.49 1.35 3.38
CA LEU A 736 -4.31 2.70 2.84
C LEU A 736 -5.61 3.24 2.23
N THR A 737 -6.32 2.44 1.43
CA THR A 737 -7.59 2.85 0.84
C THR A 737 -8.68 3.06 1.89
N LYS A 738 -8.67 2.29 2.99
CA LYS A 738 -9.56 2.52 4.14
C LYS A 738 -9.31 3.88 4.77
N LEU A 739 -8.05 4.21 5.04
CA LEU A 739 -7.68 5.50 5.63
C LEU A 739 -8.04 6.67 4.71
N ASP A 740 -7.76 6.54 3.41
CA ASP A 740 -8.16 7.53 2.41
C ASP A 740 -9.70 7.70 2.38
N PHE A 741 -10.45 6.59 2.43
CA PHE A 741 -11.90 6.63 2.47
C PHE A 741 -12.43 7.31 3.74
N GLU A 742 -11.91 6.96 4.92
CA GLU A 742 -12.30 7.57 6.19
C GLU A 742 -11.96 9.07 6.22
N LEU A 743 -10.81 9.47 5.67
CA LEU A 743 -10.42 10.88 5.55
C LEU A 743 -11.39 11.65 4.64
N GLU A 744 -11.72 11.11 3.47
CA GLU A 744 -12.68 11.76 2.56
C GLU A 744 -14.11 11.74 3.12
N GLN A 745 -14.47 10.73 3.93
CA GLN A 745 -15.72 10.73 4.68
C GLN A 745 -15.76 11.89 5.68
N LEU A 746 -14.67 12.14 6.42
CA LEU A 746 -14.58 13.29 7.31
C LEU A 746 -14.65 14.63 6.55
N ARG A 747 -14.02 14.74 5.38
CA ARG A 747 -14.11 15.92 4.51
C ARG A 747 -15.54 16.13 4.02
N PHE A 748 -16.21 15.08 3.56
CA PHE A 748 -17.62 15.13 3.20
C PHE A 748 -18.49 15.59 4.38
N ASN A 749 -18.24 15.05 5.58
CA ASN A 749 -18.94 15.42 6.82
C ASN A 749 -18.65 16.86 7.28
N SER A 750 -17.56 17.48 6.81
CA SER A 750 -17.24 18.89 7.04
C SER A 750 -18.02 19.84 6.12
N VAL A 751 -18.61 19.29 5.05
CA VAL A 751 -19.43 20.03 4.09
C VAL A 751 -20.92 19.84 4.38
N VAL A 752 -21.33 18.62 4.75
CA VAL A 752 -22.73 18.26 5.03
C VAL A 752 -22.92 17.92 6.50
N ASP A 753 -23.98 18.45 7.10
CA ASP A 753 -24.46 17.97 8.38
C ASP A 753 -25.15 16.62 8.19
N GLN A 754 -24.59 15.56 8.78
CA GLN A 754 -25.07 14.18 8.64
C GLN A 754 -26.49 13.96 9.22
N GLN A 755 -26.95 14.78 10.15
CA GLN A 755 -28.29 14.64 10.74
C GLN A 755 -29.36 15.29 9.87
N THR A 756 -29.05 16.44 9.26
CA THR A 756 -30.03 17.23 8.51
C THR A 756 -29.91 17.07 6.99
N GLY A 757 -28.77 16.56 6.50
CA GLY A 757 -28.41 16.53 5.09
C GLY A 757 -28.16 17.91 4.48
N GLN A 758 -28.15 18.97 5.29
CA GLN A 758 -27.94 20.35 4.83
C GLN A 758 -26.45 20.70 4.77
N LEU A 759 -26.11 21.67 3.91
CA LEU A 759 -24.76 22.24 3.89
C LEU A 759 -24.46 22.95 5.21
N ARG A 760 -23.25 22.77 5.72
CA ARG A 760 -22.78 23.51 6.89
C ARG A 760 -22.59 25.00 6.57
N PRO A 761 -22.69 25.91 7.56
CA PRO A 761 -22.52 27.35 7.33
C PRO A 761 -21.21 27.68 6.59
N GLY A 762 -21.32 28.52 5.56
CA GLY A 762 -20.18 28.93 4.73
C GLY A 762 -19.74 27.92 3.67
N LYS A 763 -20.41 26.77 3.55
CA LYS A 763 -20.17 25.79 2.49
C LYS A 763 -21.13 25.97 1.33
N THR A 764 -20.65 25.69 0.13
CA THR A 764 -21.38 25.84 -1.12
C THR A 764 -21.78 24.48 -1.72
N THR A 765 -22.69 24.49 -2.69
CA THR A 765 -23.02 23.28 -3.45
C THR A 765 -21.83 22.76 -4.26
N ALA A 766 -20.91 23.63 -4.68
CA ALA A 766 -19.68 23.22 -5.35
C ALA A 766 -18.77 22.44 -4.39
N ASP A 767 -18.60 22.92 -3.15
CA ASP A 767 -17.86 22.19 -2.11
C ASP A 767 -18.44 20.79 -1.87
N LEU A 768 -19.77 20.69 -1.89
CA LEU A 768 -20.46 19.40 -1.74
C LEU A 768 -20.19 18.47 -2.92
N GLN A 769 -20.29 18.96 -4.15
CA GLN A 769 -20.02 18.15 -5.34
C GLN A 769 -18.58 17.64 -5.34
N THR A 770 -17.61 18.51 -5.03
CA THR A 770 -16.20 18.14 -4.93
C THR A 770 -15.97 17.10 -3.84
N ALA A 771 -16.46 17.35 -2.61
CA ALA A 771 -16.31 16.41 -1.51
C ALA A 771 -17.00 15.06 -1.79
N GLN A 772 -18.17 15.07 -2.44
CA GLN A 772 -18.90 13.88 -2.82
C GLN A 772 -18.15 13.07 -3.89
N GLN A 773 -17.57 13.71 -4.90
CA GLN A 773 -16.79 13.05 -5.94
C GLN A 773 -15.56 12.36 -5.34
N TYR A 774 -14.81 13.04 -4.48
CA TYR A 774 -13.65 12.44 -3.80
C TYR A 774 -14.05 11.28 -2.88
N TYR A 775 -15.10 11.47 -2.08
CA TYR A 775 -15.66 10.41 -1.25
C TYR A 775 -16.03 9.17 -2.07
N GLN A 776 -16.75 9.33 -3.19
CA GLN A 776 -17.14 8.21 -4.06
C GLN A 776 -15.94 7.52 -4.70
N GLN A 777 -14.95 8.28 -5.18
CA GLN A 777 -13.73 7.73 -5.76
C GLN A 777 -12.96 6.88 -4.74
N LYS A 778 -12.77 7.40 -3.51
CA LYS A 778 -12.07 6.66 -2.45
C LYS A 778 -12.88 5.48 -1.94
N ALA A 779 -14.20 5.59 -1.86
CA ALA A 779 -15.09 4.48 -1.55
C ALA A 779 -14.97 3.34 -2.59
N ALA A 780 -14.91 3.68 -3.89
CA ALA A 780 -14.74 2.70 -4.96
C ALA A 780 -13.37 2.01 -4.90
N ALA A 781 -12.30 2.77 -4.63
CA ALA A 781 -10.96 2.22 -4.42
C ALA A 781 -10.89 1.29 -3.21
N HIS A 782 -11.51 1.70 -2.09
CA HIS A 782 -11.60 0.86 -0.89
C HIS A 782 -12.39 -0.43 -1.17
N ALA A 783 -13.56 -0.35 -1.82
CA ALA A 783 -14.34 -1.52 -2.22
C ALA A 783 -13.55 -2.45 -3.17
N ALA A 784 -12.76 -1.91 -4.09
CA ALA A 784 -11.90 -2.72 -4.97
C ALA A 784 -10.81 -3.46 -4.18
N SER A 785 -10.21 -2.80 -3.18
CA SER A 785 -9.22 -3.45 -2.32
C SER A 785 -9.81 -4.53 -1.41
N ILE A 786 -11.06 -4.36 -0.92
CA ILE A 786 -11.79 -5.40 -0.20
C ILE A 786 -12.04 -6.59 -1.13
N ARG A 787 -12.47 -6.37 -2.38
CA ARG A 787 -12.63 -7.46 -3.34
C ARG A 787 -11.32 -8.21 -3.58
N ALA A 788 -10.18 -7.51 -3.70
CA ALA A 788 -8.87 -8.15 -3.85
C ALA A 788 -8.50 -8.99 -2.61
N TYR A 789 -8.81 -8.49 -1.41
CA TYR A 789 -8.66 -9.22 -0.15
C TYR A 789 -9.52 -10.48 -0.13
N GLU A 790 -10.81 -10.39 -0.46
CA GLU A 790 -11.73 -11.52 -0.53
C GLU A 790 -11.32 -12.59 -1.58
N GLN A 791 -10.45 -12.24 -2.52
CA GLN A 791 -9.89 -13.16 -3.51
C GLN A 791 -8.59 -13.86 -3.06
N LEU A 792 -8.07 -13.56 -1.86
CA LEU A 792 -6.94 -14.29 -1.31
C LEU A 792 -7.31 -15.77 -1.12
N PRO A 793 -6.38 -16.73 -1.34
CA PRO A 793 -6.66 -18.16 -1.25
C PRO A 793 -7.33 -18.61 0.07
N GLU A 794 -6.92 -18.01 1.19
CA GLU A 794 -7.51 -18.23 2.51
C GLU A 794 -8.91 -17.60 2.66
N GLU A 795 -9.16 -16.46 2.03
CA GLU A 795 -10.42 -15.71 2.17
C GLU A 795 -11.55 -16.26 1.29
N VAL A 796 -11.23 -16.75 0.08
CA VAL A 796 -12.25 -17.16 -0.91
C VAL A 796 -13.22 -18.20 -0.36
N GLN A 797 -12.73 -19.21 0.36
CA GLN A 797 -13.61 -20.22 0.92
C GLN A 797 -14.33 -19.73 2.18
N ALA A 798 -13.65 -18.99 3.04
CA ALA A 798 -14.25 -18.48 4.26
C ALA A 798 -15.43 -17.54 3.94
N TYR A 799 -15.26 -16.63 2.97
CA TYR A 799 -16.35 -15.80 2.46
C TYR A 799 -17.39 -16.58 1.66
N GLY A 800 -16.98 -17.59 0.88
CA GLY A 800 -17.93 -18.49 0.21
C GLY A 800 -18.82 -19.25 1.20
N ALA A 801 -18.25 -19.68 2.32
CA ALA A 801 -18.93 -20.34 3.42
C ALA A 801 -19.88 -19.40 4.16
N GLN A 802 -19.42 -18.19 4.44
CA GLN A 802 -20.25 -17.14 5.02
C GLN A 802 -21.47 -16.83 4.13
N GLU A 803 -21.25 -16.63 2.83
CA GLU A 803 -22.33 -16.36 1.87
C GLU A 803 -23.32 -17.53 1.78
N ALA A 804 -22.83 -18.77 1.71
CA ALA A 804 -23.69 -19.95 1.68
C ALA A 804 -24.49 -20.15 2.99
N LEU A 805 -23.93 -19.76 4.14
CA LEU A 805 -24.62 -19.77 5.42
C LEU A 805 -25.73 -18.70 5.45
N LEU A 806 -25.44 -17.47 5.00
CA LEU A 806 -26.43 -16.38 4.90
C LEU A 806 -27.59 -16.75 3.96
N GLN A 807 -27.30 -17.29 2.78
CA GLN A 807 -28.33 -17.82 1.88
C GLN A 807 -29.16 -18.94 2.52
N SER A 808 -28.56 -19.73 3.41
CA SER A 808 -29.28 -20.78 4.14
C SER A 808 -30.21 -20.20 5.21
N PHE A 809 -29.83 -19.09 5.86
CA PHE A 809 -30.74 -18.32 6.71
C PHE A 809 -31.91 -17.75 5.91
N GLU A 810 -31.67 -17.12 4.76
CA GLU A 810 -32.73 -16.56 3.90
C GLU A 810 -33.73 -17.64 3.44
N ARG A 811 -33.23 -18.78 2.93
CA ARG A 811 -34.07 -19.92 2.54
C ARG A 811 -34.91 -20.44 3.68
N ALA A 812 -34.34 -20.52 4.88
CA ALA A 812 -35.06 -20.98 6.05
C ALA A 812 -36.12 -19.95 6.51
N ASP A 813 -35.88 -18.64 6.36
CA ASP A 813 -36.87 -17.60 6.69
C ASP A 813 -38.04 -17.63 5.72
N PHE A 814 -37.76 -17.75 4.43
CA PHE A 814 -38.76 -17.93 3.39
C PHE A 814 -39.66 -19.14 3.67
N ARG A 815 -39.09 -20.31 3.96
CA ARG A 815 -39.86 -21.52 4.33
C ARG A 815 -40.74 -21.31 5.55
N ARG A 816 -40.26 -20.59 6.58
CA ARG A 816 -41.05 -20.26 7.77
C ARG A 816 -42.24 -19.37 7.42
N LYS A 817 -41.99 -18.28 6.68
CA LYS A 817 -43.04 -17.35 6.23
C LYS A 817 -44.07 -18.05 5.35
N LEU A 818 -43.63 -18.93 4.45
CA LEU A 818 -44.51 -19.77 3.64
C LEU A 818 -45.37 -20.70 4.50
N ASN A 819 -44.78 -21.40 5.48
CA ASN A 819 -45.53 -22.27 6.38
C ASN A 819 -46.53 -21.49 7.25
N MET A 820 -46.17 -20.28 7.70
CA MET A 820 -47.10 -19.40 8.43
C MET A 820 -48.24 -18.91 7.53
N ALA A 821 -47.95 -18.57 6.28
CA ALA A 821 -48.97 -18.20 5.30
C ALA A 821 -49.91 -19.38 5.03
N ILE A 822 -49.37 -20.58 4.80
CA ILE A 822 -50.17 -21.80 4.62
C ILE A 822 -51.02 -22.06 5.87
N ALA A 823 -50.45 -21.98 7.08
CA ALA A 823 -51.19 -22.18 8.32
C ALA A 823 -52.30 -21.12 8.52
N ALA A 824 -52.04 -19.86 8.20
CA ALA A 824 -53.03 -18.79 8.27
C ALA A 824 -54.15 -18.98 7.23
N VAL A 825 -53.81 -19.42 6.02
CA VAL A 825 -54.76 -19.71 4.95
C VAL A 825 -55.62 -20.94 5.27
N VAL A 826 -55.01 -21.99 5.85
CA VAL A 826 -55.71 -23.17 6.39
C VAL A 826 -56.63 -22.77 7.55
N ALA A 827 -56.16 -21.93 8.48
CA ALA A 827 -56.97 -21.42 9.59
C ALA A 827 -58.12 -20.51 9.12
N ALA A 828 -57.95 -19.81 7.99
CA ALA A 828 -58.98 -18.98 7.36
C ALA A 828 -59.98 -19.77 6.49
N GLY A 829 -59.83 -21.09 6.35
CA GLY A 829 -60.77 -21.93 5.59
C GLY A 829 -60.74 -21.74 4.06
N LEU A 830 -59.66 -21.16 3.51
CA LEU A 830 -59.51 -20.95 2.08
C LEU A 830 -59.23 -22.28 1.35
N SER A 831 -59.93 -22.51 0.24
CA SER A 831 -59.79 -23.72 -0.57
C SER A 831 -58.42 -23.81 -1.24
N ALA A 832 -58.01 -25.00 -1.65
CA ALA A 832 -56.75 -25.24 -2.37
C ALA A 832 -56.59 -24.37 -3.64
N ALA A 833 -57.69 -23.94 -4.26
CA ALA A 833 -57.68 -23.02 -5.40
C ALA A 833 -57.22 -21.60 -4.99
N GLY A 834 -57.61 -21.11 -3.81
CA GLY A 834 -57.13 -19.84 -3.27
C GLY A 834 -55.64 -19.87 -2.90
N LEU A 835 -55.10 -21.04 -2.51
CA LEU A 835 -53.67 -21.23 -2.25
C LEU A 835 -52.82 -21.18 -3.53
N SER A 836 -53.32 -21.74 -4.64
CA SER A 836 -52.57 -21.77 -5.91
C SER A 836 -52.45 -20.37 -6.52
N GLN A 837 -53.52 -19.58 -6.47
CA GLN A 837 -53.54 -18.21 -7.00
C GLN A 837 -52.62 -17.27 -6.21
N LEU A 838 -52.57 -17.40 -4.88
CA LEU A 838 -51.71 -16.58 -4.01
C LEU A 838 -50.21 -16.94 -4.11
N ALA A 839 -49.91 -18.16 -4.58
CA ALA A 839 -48.55 -18.63 -4.83
C ALA A 839 -48.06 -18.28 -6.25
N GLU A 840 -48.95 -18.02 -7.20
CA GLU A 840 -48.60 -17.51 -8.53
C GLU A 840 -48.45 -15.97 -8.55
N GLU A 841 -49.15 -15.25 -7.67
CA GLU A 841 -49.08 -13.79 -7.55
C GLU A 841 -47.86 -13.26 -6.76
N LYS A 842 -47.11 -14.12 -6.07
CA LYS A 842 -45.95 -13.75 -5.23
C LYS A 842 -44.69 -14.48 -5.63
#